data_AF-F2RVI0-F1
#
_entry.id   AF-F2RVI0-F1
#
_cell.length_a   1.000
_cell.length_b   1.000
_cell.length_c   1.000
_cell.angle_alpha   90.00
_cell.angle_beta   90.00
_cell.angle_gamma   90.00
#
_symmetry.space_group_name_H-M   'P 1'
#
loop_
_entity.id
_entity.type
_entity.pdbx_description
1 polymer ?
#
loop_
_entity_poly.entity_id
_entity_poly.type
_entity_poly.pdbx_seq_one_letter_code
_entity_poly.pdbx_strand_id
1 'polypeptide(L)'
;MRFGQQLRSSLIKEYAWHYIAYEDLKDALKTPFETEPTPENPSPKRKPWTEEDERRFVALLESELDKVFTFQKVKSDEIVRRIKASDKEVSEVVGRLDQATATGGSVRNRQPPPSDDDFLLLEEDLSDIIADVHDLAKYTQLNYTGFQKIIKKHDKQTSWCLRPVFATRLKAKPFFKDNYDAFVVKLSKLYDLVRTKGHPVEGDSAAGGSQQNFVRQTTKYWVHPDNITELKLIILKHLPVLVFNASKEFEESDAAISSIYYDNTDTWELYTGRLKKTEGAEAIRLRWYGGMENDQIFVERKTHREDWTGEKSVKARFPIKEKYVNAYLEGRMTVESIFEKARKEGKKSEKQIADWEQLAREIQYRVITRQLVPVNRSFYHRTAFQLPGDARVRVSLDTELTMIREDNLDGRQRCGQNWRRMDIGIDYPFKQLPAADIERFPYAVLEVKLQTQAGQEPPQWIKELTSSHLVEAVPKFSKFIHGTATLMPDRINLLPFWMPQMDVDIRKPITPGFGIERPVQSNQSTSDDMLEDDDSDDEGGIRVDGTDGPAQTNGAAGNGMQYHDSQGDEANGYTANGTNNMVAPGNLLDIEERIAADGLLGGNDYPIYDSEDESNAQDELEEARQVGGLQYYYKLTKYNLKSAGRNTIQFLSYLRPFPQPTELPEGAGGGRNRRILGDDIQVKRFKAPKGKRIHVPVRVEPKVFFAVERTFLSWLEFSIWVSGIALTLLNFGHDKISIITAWAFTVMACLLLVYSFLLYMWRVDKIRKQRDVKNVYHEKWGPTILCLGVIVSVIINFSLRDKAGGLFGPGGSANNTGTLVIASSK
;
A
#
# COMPACT_ATOMS: atom_id res chain seq x y z
N MET A 1 -3.45 -2.93 -25.83
CA MET A 1 -2.47 -3.14 -26.94
C MET A 1 -2.72 -4.49 -27.60
N ARG A 2 -2.25 -4.73 -28.84
CA ARG A 2 -2.27 -6.08 -29.45
C ARG A 2 -1.09 -6.89 -28.90
N PHE A 3 -1.27 -8.18 -28.60
CA PHE A 3 -0.22 -8.97 -27.92
C PHE A 3 1.08 -9.11 -28.74
N GLY A 4 1.02 -9.21 -30.07
CA GLY A 4 2.23 -9.23 -30.90
C GLY A 4 3.08 -7.96 -30.77
N GLN A 5 2.47 -6.79 -30.52
CA GLN A 5 3.19 -5.55 -30.20
C GLN A 5 3.82 -5.62 -28.81
N GLN A 6 3.05 -6.07 -27.80
CA GLN A 6 3.54 -6.27 -26.43
C GLN A 6 4.76 -7.20 -26.40
N LEU A 7 4.69 -8.34 -27.08
CA LEU A 7 5.78 -9.31 -27.18
C LEU A 7 7.02 -8.70 -27.84
N ARG A 8 6.87 -7.96 -28.95
CA ARG A 8 7.98 -7.24 -29.60
C ARG A 8 8.61 -6.16 -28.71
N SER A 9 7.83 -5.48 -27.87
CA SER A 9 8.35 -4.46 -26.95
C SER A 9 8.96 -5.03 -25.65
N SER A 10 8.63 -6.28 -25.27
CA SER A 10 9.05 -6.87 -23.98
C SER A 10 9.98 -8.07 -24.10
N LEU A 11 10.30 -8.53 -25.32
CA LEU A 11 11.25 -9.62 -25.55
C LEU A 11 12.69 -9.20 -25.24
N ILE A 12 13.49 -10.18 -24.86
CA ILE A 12 14.94 -10.02 -24.68
C ILE A 12 15.58 -10.26 -26.05
N LYS A 13 16.36 -9.28 -26.56
CA LYS A 13 16.93 -9.32 -27.92
C LYS A 13 17.77 -10.57 -28.16
N GLU A 14 18.61 -10.95 -27.19
CA GLU A 14 19.45 -12.16 -27.23
C GLU A 14 18.64 -13.44 -27.49
N TYR A 15 17.42 -13.53 -26.95
CA TYR A 15 16.61 -14.74 -26.99
C TYR A 15 15.55 -14.70 -28.11
N ALA A 16 15.55 -13.69 -28.99
CA ALA A 16 14.49 -13.42 -29.97
C ALA A 16 14.07 -14.64 -30.78
N TRP A 17 15.04 -15.40 -31.33
CA TRP A 17 14.80 -16.62 -32.12
C TRP A 17 14.15 -17.77 -31.32
N HIS A 18 14.37 -17.80 -30.00
CA HIS A 18 13.87 -18.82 -29.10
C HIS A 18 12.46 -18.53 -28.57
N TYR A 19 11.93 -17.31 -28.75
CA TYR A 19 10.53 -17.01 -28.41
C TYR A 19 9.54 -17.69 -29.36
N ILE A 20 8.31 -17.85 -28.89
CA ILE A 20 7.17 -18.31 -29.69
C ILE A 20 6.94 -17.38 -30.89
N ALA A 21 6.89 -17.96 -32.09
CA ALA A 21 6.58 -17.32 -33.36
C ALA A 21 5.10 -16.93 -33.46
N TYR A 22 4.64 -16.07 -32.54
CA TYR A 22 3.22 -15.76 -32.34
C TYR A 22 2.56 -15.15 -33.57
N GLU A 23 3.28 -14.34 -34.35
CA GLU A 23 2.75 -13.74 -35.58
C GLU A 23 2.61 -14.79 -36.70
N ASP A 24 3.60 -15.67 -36.87
CA ASP A 24 3.60 -16.75 -37.85
C ASP A 24 2.48 -17.77 -37.57
N LEU A 25 2.31 -18.16 -36.29
CA LEU A 25 1.17 -18.98 -35.84
C LEU A 25 -0.18 -18.25 -36.04
N LYS A 26 -0.22 -16.93 -35.80
CA LYS A 26 -1.42 -16.10 -36.01
C LYS A 26 -1.78 -15.98 -37.50
N ASP A 27 -0.79 -16.14 -38.38
CA ASP A 27 -0.93 -16.07 -39.82
C ASP A 27 -1.17 -17.46 -40.44
N ALA A 28 -0.68 -18.55 -39.85
CA ALA A 28 -1.12 -19.91 -40.12
C ALA A 28 -2.63 -20.11 -39.80
N LEU A 29 -3.17 -19.38 -38.81
CA LEU A 29 -4.61 -19.28 -38.54
C LEU A 29 -5.40 -18.46 -39.60
N LYS A 30 -4.79 -17.98 -40.69
CA LYS A 30 -5.49 -17.29 -41.77
C LYS A 30 -5.79 -18.26 -42.92
N THR A 31 -6.95 -18.93 -42.88
CA THR A 31 -7.46 -19.64 -44.07
C THR A 31 -7.62 -18.67 -45.26
N PRO A 32 -7.37 -19.15 -46.49
CA PRO A 32 -7.56 -18.35 -47.70
C PRO A 32 -9.03 -18.00 -47.90
N PHE A 33 -9.25 -16.90 -48.62
CA PHE A 33 -10.59 -16.46 -49.00
C PHE A 33 -11.23 -17.39 -50.04
N GLU A 34 -12.55 -17.41 -50.11
CA GLU A 34 -13.32 -18.19 -51.10
C GLU A 34 -13.30 -17.51 -52.48
N THR A 35 -13.17 -16.18 -52.51
CA THR A 35 -12.89 -15.34 -53.68
C THR A 35 -11.80 -14.34 -53.32
N GLU A 36 -11.05 -13.82 -54.28
CA GLU A 36 -10.02 -12.81 -54.01
C GLU A 36 -10.65 -11.45 -53.61
N PRO A 37 -10.00 -10.63 -52.76
CA PRO A 37 -10.55 -9.35 -52.32
C PRO A 37 -10.62 -8.35 -53.49
N THR A 38 -11.83 -8.12 -53.98
CA THR A 38 -12.13 -7.10 -55.01
C THR A 38 -12.38 -5.75 -54.32
N PRO A 39 -12.06 -4.58 -54.89
CA PRO A 39 -12.35 -3.28 -54.27
C PRO A 39 -13.83 -3.07 -53.87
N GLU A 40 -14.76 -3.76 -54.54
CA GLU A 40 -16.20 -3.74 -54.22
C GLU A 40 -16.59 -4.63 -53.01
N ASN A 41 -15.74 -5.59 -52.63
CA ASN A 41 -15.92 -6.48 -51.48
C ASN A 41 -14.57 -6.77 -50.79
N PRO A 42 -14.14 -5.93 -49.83
CA PRO A 42 -12.84 -6.05 -49.19
C PRO A 42 -12.75 -7.19 -48.14
N SER A 43 -13.84 -7.90 -47.85
CA SER A 43 -13.87 -8.99 -46.87
C SER A 43 -14.78 -10.16 -47.30
N PRO A 44 -14.42 -10.87 -48.39
CA PRO A 44 -15.11 -12.11 -48.77
C PRO A 44 -15.01 -13.16 -47.65
N LYS A 45 -15.90 -14.16 -47.71
CA LYS A 45 -15.85 -15.30 -46.79
C LYS A 45 -14.55 -16.08 -46.97
N ARG A 46 -14.16 -16.80 -45.92
CA ARG A 46 -12.96 -17.65 -45.89
C ARG A 46 -13.35 -19.11 -45.89
N LYS A 47 -12.52 -19.94 -46.52
CA LYS A 47 -12.71 -21.38 -46.53
C LYS A 47 -12.79 -21.91 -45.09
N PRO A 48 -13.70 -22.87 -44.82
CA PRO A 48 -13.83 -23.48 -43.49
C PRO A 48 -12.54 -24.20 -43.10
N TRP A 49 -12.27 -24.25 -41.80
CA TRP A 49 -11.10 -24.91 -41.23
C TRP A 49 -11.19 -26.44 -41.46
N THR A 50 -10.16 -27.04 -42.06
CA THR A 50 -10.14 -28.47 -42.37
C THR A 50 -9.32 -29.27 -41.35
N GLU A 51 -9.50 -30.59 -41.33
CA GLU A 51 -8.67 -31.51 -40.52
C GLU A 51 -7.18 -31.46 -40.93
N GLU A 52 -6.89 -31.13 -42.20
CA GLU A 52 -5.51 -30.96 -42.67
C GLU A 52 -4.87 -29.66 -42.17
N ASP A 53 -5.66 -28.58 -42.08
CA ASP A 53 -5.23 -27.31 -41.46
C ASP A 53 -5.00 -27.50 -39.96
N GLU A 54 -5.90 -28.20 -39.25
CA GLU A 54 -5.75 -28.55 -37.83
C GLU A 54 -4.46 -29.35 -37.61
N ARG A 55 -4.24 -30.43 -38.38
CA ARG A 55 -3.04 -31.26 -38.32
C ARG A 55 -1.77 -30.43 -38.54
N ARG A 56 -1.77 -29.50 -39.50
CA ARG A 56 -0.65 -28.60 -39.80
C ARG A 56 -0.41 -27.59 -38.66
N PHE A 57 -1.47 -27.00 -38.11
CA PHE A 57 -1.39 -26.02 -37.04
C PHE A 57 -0.94 -26.65 -35.71
N VAL A 58 -1.43 -27.85 -35.38
CA VAL A 58 -0.97 -28.63 -34.21
C VAL A 58 0.50 -29.02 -34.35
N ALA A 59 0.96 -29.42 -35.54
CA ALA A 59 2.38 -29.71 -35.77
C ALA A 59 3.28 -28.47 -35.54
N LEU A 60 2.87 -27.29 -36.06
CA LEU A 60 3.59 -26.02 -35.83
C LEU A 60 3.60 -25.62 -34.35
N LEU A 61 2.49 -25.82 -33.63
CA LEU A 61 2.43 -25.57 -32.19
C LEU A 61 3.30 -26.55 -31.37
N GLU A 62 3.43 -27.81 -31.80
CA GLU A 62 4.28 -28.79 -31.12
C GLU A 62 5.77 -28.53 -31.39
N SER A 63 6.17 -28.11 -32.60
CA SER A 63 7.55 -27.68 -32.87
C SER A 63 7.93 -26.40 -32.10
N GLU A 64 7.02 -25.42 -32.02
CA GLU A 64 7.25 -24.19 -31.24
C GLU A 64 7.31 -24.47 -29.73
N LEU A 65 6.48 -25.39 -29.23
CA LEU A 65 6.54 -25.84 -27.84
C LEU A 65 7.85 -26.57 -27.53
N ASP A 66 8.36 -27.40 -28.44
CA ASP A 66 9.62 -28.11 -28.24
C ASP A 66 10.84 -27.17 -28.30
N LYS A 67 10.82 -26.17 -29.20
CA LYS A 67 11.80 -25.08 -29.25
C LYS A 67 11.88 -24.33 -27.91
N VAL A 68 10.72 -23.94 -27.36
CA VAL A 68 10.66 -23.22 -26.08
C VAL A 68 11.10 -24.11 -24.91
N PHE A 69 10.64 -25.37 -24.88
CA PHE A 69 11.00 -26.32 -23.81
C PHE A 69 12.49 -26.69 -23.82
N THR A 70 13.09 -26.92 -24.99
CA THR A 70 14.52 -27.26 -25.10
C THR A 70 15.42 -26.08 -24.73
N PHE A 71 15.13 -24.87 -25.20
CA PHE A 71 15.89 -23.67 -24.80
C PHE A 71 15.76 -23.37 -23.31
N GLN A 72 14.54 -23.40 -22.76
CA GLN A 72 14.30 -23.17 -21.33
C GLN A 72 15.07 -24.18 -20.47
N LYS A 73 15.07 -25.47 -20.84
CA LYS A 73 15.84 -26.49 -20.14
C LYS A 73 17.35 -26.24 -20.22
N VAL A 74 17.88 -25.92 -21.41
CA VAL A 74 19.32 -25.65 -21.59
C VAL A 74 19.76 -24.46 -20.73
N LYS A 75 18.98 -23.37 -20.68
CA LYS A 75 19.28 -22.23 -19.79
C LYS A 75 19.11 -22.55 -18.30
N SER A 76 18.13 -23.38 -17.92
CA SER A 76 17.99 -23.85 -16.53
C SER A 76 19.21 -24.69 -16.11
N ASP A 77 19.65 -25.63 -16.96
CA ASP A 77 20.89 -26.43 -16.74
C ASP A 77 22.17 -25.56 -16.74
N GLU A 78 22.23 -24.48 -17.52
CA GLU A 78 23.35 -23.52 -17.56
C GLU A 78 23.45 -22.72 -16.24
N ILE A 79 22.34 -22.13 -15.78
CA ILE A 79 22.26 -21.40 -14.50
C ILE A 79 22.62 -22.33 -13.33
N VAL A 80 22.14 -23.58 -13.33
CA VAL A 80 22.49 -24.58 -12.31
C VAL A 80 23.99 -24.92 -12.31
N ARG A 81 24.70 -24.76 -13.44
CA ARG A 81 26.16 -24.89 -13.50
C ARG A 81 26.86 -23.64 -13.00
N ARG A 82 26.44 -22.42 -13.40
CA ARG A 82 27.00 -21.15 -12.88
C ARG A 82 26.88 -21.10 -11.35
N ILE A 83 25.69 -21.37 -10.79
CA ILE A 83 25.47 -21.41 -9.33
C ILE A 83 26.42 -22.38 -8.63
N LYS A 84 26.71 -23.55 -9.21
CA LYS A 84 27.64 -24.54 -8.63
C LYS A 84 29.13 -24.16 -8.76
N ALA A 85 29.49 -23.39 -9.79
CA ALA A 85 30.83 -22.83 -9.90
C ALA A 85 31.05 -21.78 -8.80
N SER A 86 30.16 -20.79 -8.71
CA SER A 86 30.23 -19.73 -7.70
C SER A 86 30.11 -20.26 -6.27
N ASP A 87 29.30 -21.30 -6.01
CA ASP A 87 29.23 -21.99 -4.71
C ASP A 87 30.60 -22.57 -4.29
N LYS A 88 31.35 -23.16 -5.24
CA LYS A 88 32.72 -23.63 -5.02
C LYS A 88 33.70 -22.47 -4.84
N GLU A 89 33.63 -21.44 -5.68
CA GLU A 89 34.55 -20.31 -5.69
C GLU A 89 34.42 -19.45 -4.43
N VAL A 90 33.19 -19.14 -3.99
CA VAL A 90 32.90 -18.49 -2.71
C VAL A 90 33.40 -19.35 -1.55
N SER A 91 33.18 -20.67 -1.57
CA SER A 91 33.69 -21.58 -0.54
C SER A 91 35.22 -21.63 -0.49
N GLU A 92 35.89 -21.52 -1.64
CA GLU A 92 37.36 -21.51 -1.74
C GLU A 92 37.95 -20.16 -1.28
N VAL A 93 37.31 -19.03 -1.61
CA VAL A 93 37.68 -17.69 -1.13
C VAL A 93 37.51 -17.56 0.38
N VAL A 94 36.34 -17.96 0.93
CA VAL A 94 36.10 -17.96 2.38
C VAL A 94 37.06 -18.92 3.09
N GLY A 95 37.27 -20.12 2.54
CA GLY A 95 38.24 -21.09 3.08
C GLY A 95 39.69 -20.60 3.07
N ARG A 96 40.08 -19.75 2.11
CA ARG A 96 41.39 -19.07 2.11
C ARG A 96 41.45 -17.98 3.19
N LEU A 97 40.38 -17.22 3.42
CA LEU A 97 40.31 -16.21 4.47
C LEU A 97 40.39 -16.83 5.88
N ASP A 98 39.67 -17.91 6.14
CA ASP A 98 39.73 -18.63 7.41
C ASP A 98 41.16 -19.15 7.71
N GLN A 99 41.86 -19.68 6.69
CA GLN A 99 43.27 -20.10 6.79
C GLN A 99 44.25 -18.93 6.97
N ALA A 100 43.91 -17.73 6.49
CA ALA A 100 44.67 -16.51 6.76
C ALA A 100 44.46 -16.00 8.20
N THR A 101 43.24 -16.09 8.72
CA THR A 101 42.88 -15.69 10.08
C THR A 101 43.35 -16.69 11.15
N ALA A 102 43.43 -18.00 10.82
CA ALA A 102 43.92 -19.05 11.72
C ALA A 102 45.42 -18.93 12.05
N THR A 103 45.74 -18.25 13.16
CA THR A 103 47.10 -18.01 13.67
C THR A 103 47.75 -19.26 14.28
N GLY A 104 48.29 -20.14 13.42
CA GLY A 104 49.11 -21.28 13.85
C GLY A 104 49.83 -22.08 12.76
N GLY A 105 49.57 -21.83 11.48
CA GLY A 105 50.15 -22.58 10.35
C GLY A 105 51.61 -22.20 10.01
N SER A 106 52.37 -23.17 9.49
CA SER A 106 53.75 -22.95 9.03
C SER A 106 53.83 -22.01 7.82
N VAL A 107 54.74 -21.03 7.90
CA VAL A 107 54.84 -19.87 6.98
C VAL A 107 55.13 -20.25 5.51
N ARG A 108 55.66 -21.45 5.24
CA ARG A 108 56.28 -21.81 3.95
C ARG A 108 55.35 -22.04 2.75
N ASN A 109 54.03 -22.06 2.93
CA ASN A 109 53.09 -22.38 1.83
C ASN A 109 51.82 -21.52 1.85
N ARG A 110 51.91 -20.28 2.37
CA ARG A 110 50.76 -19.38 2.52
C ARG A 110 50.47 -18.67 1.20
N GLN A 111 49.36 -19.00 0.54
CA GLN A 111 48.75 -18.12 -0.45
C GLN A 111 48.38 -16.77 0.21
N PRO A 112 48.35 -15.65 -0.54
CA PRO A 112 47.86 -14.39 0.00
C PRO A 112 46.40 -14.54 0.47
N PRO A 113 45.99 -13.79 1.51
CA PRO A 113 44.56 -13.66 1.83
C PRO A 113 43.81 -13.12 0.60
N PRO A 114 42.53 -13.49 0.40
CA PRO A 114 41.73 -12.89 -0.65
C PRO A 114 41.63 -11.37 -0.43
N SER A 115 41.74 -10.63 -1.52
CA SER A 115 41.59 -9.18 -1.59
C SER A 115 40.13 -8.77 -1.53
N ASP A 116 39.87 -7.49 -1.27
CA ASP A 116 38.52 -6.94 -1.36
C ASP A 116 37.97 -7.00 -2.81
N ASP A 117 38.86 -6.92 -3.80
CA ASP A 117 38.54 -7.04 -5.23
C ASP A 117 38.09 -8.47 -5.59
N ASP A 118 38.65 -9.52 -4.96
CA ASP A 118 38.18 -10.91 -5.12
C ASP A 118 36.71 -11.06 -4.68
N PHE A 119 36.28 -10.35 -3.65
CA PHE A 119 34.88 -10.35 -3.19
C PHE A 119 33.98 -9.49 -4.09
N LEU A 120 34.49 -8.38 -4.63
CA LEU A 120 33.75 -7.54 -5.58
C LEU A 120 33.41 -8.31 -6.87
N LEU A 121 34.40 -9.01 -7.44
CA LEU A 121 34.21 -9.85 -8.62
C LEU A 121 33.15 -10.95 -8.39
N LEU A 122 33.15 -11.57 -7.19
CA LEU A 122 32.11 -12.54 -6.82
C LEU A 122 30.71 -11.91 -6.64
N GLU A 123 30.62 -10.64 -6.22
CA GLU A 123 29.33 -9.92 -6.14
C GLU A 123 28.80 -9.53 -7.54
N GLU A 124 29.70 -9.23 -8.48
CA GLU A 124 29.38 -9.01 -9.90
C GLU A 124 28.92 -10.31 -10.58
N ASP A 125 29.66 -11.42 -10.44
CA ASP A 125 29.28 -12.73 -11.01
C ASP A 125 27.92 -13.22 -10.46
N LEU A 126 27.68 -13.07 -9.16
CA LEU A 126 26.38 -13.39 -8.57
C LEU A 126 25.26 -12.45 -9.07
N SER A 127 25.57 -11.18 -9.33
CA SER A 127 24.63 -10.22 -9.92
C SER A 127 24.25 -10.55 -11.36
N ASP A 128 25.18 -11.08 -12.16
CA ASP A 128 24.92 -11.57 -13.50
C ASP A 128 24.07 -12.85 -13.50
N ILE A 129 24.33 -13.78 -12.57
CA ILE A 129 23.48 -14.98 -12.41
C ILE A 129 22.06 -14.58 -11.95
N ILE A 130 21.92 -13.53 -11.14
CA ILE A 130 20.62 -12.95 -10.76
C ILE A 130 19.89 -12.38 -12.01
N ALA A 131 20.62 -11.75 -12.94
CA ALA A 131 20.05 -11.27 -14.20
C ALA A 131 19.60 -12.43 -15.12
N ASP A 132 20.43 -13.48 -15.29
CA ASP A 132 20.05 -14.67 -16.07
C ASP A 132 18.79 -15.37 -15.50
N VAL A 133 18.64 -15.44 -14.16
CA VAL A 133 17.43 -16.00 -13.50
C VAL A 133 16.20 -15.13 -13.76
N HIS A 134 16.32 -13.80 -13.69
CA HIS A 134 15.26 -12.86 -14.04
C HIS A 134 14.83 -13.04 -15.51
N ASP A 135 15.80 -13.08 -16.42
CA ASP A 135 15.59 -13.16 -17.86
C ASP A 135 14.94 -14.49 -18.28
N LEU A 136 15.36 -15.61 -17.67
CA LEU A 136 14.74 -16.92 -17.88
C LEU A 136 13.28 -16.98 -17.37
N ALA A 137 12.99 -16.34 -16.23
CA ALA A 137 11.62 -16.27 -15.70
C ALA A 137 10.70 -15.44 -16.61
N LYS A 138 11.18 -14.26 -17.04
CA LYS A 138 10.48 -13.36 -17.98
C LYS A 138 10.23 -14.02 -19.34
N TYR A 139 11.23 -14.70 -19.89
CA TYR A 139 11.10 -15.52 -21.10
C TYR A 139 10.00 -16.60 -20.94
N THR A 140 10.04 -17.37 -19.85
CA THR A 140 9.12 -18.46 -19.56
C THR A 140 7.67 -17.99 -19.49
N GLN A 141 7.43 -16.90 -18.76
CA GLN A 141 6.13 -16.28 -18.56
C GLN A 141 5.54 -15.70 -19.85
N LEU A 142 6.34 -14.99 -20.65
CA LEU A 142 5.93 -14.41 -21.93
C LEU A 142 5.54 -15.50 -22.94
N ASN A 143 6.33 -16.57 -23.04
CA ASN A 143 6.03 -17.70 -23.93
C ASN A 143 4.77 -18.45 -23.49
N TYR A 144 4.62 -18.76 -22.21
CA TYR A 144 3.41 -19.40 -21.66
C TYR A 144 2.15 -18.56 -21.94
N THR A 145 2.25 -17.24 -21.77
CA THR A 145 1.19 -16.28 -22.13
C THR A 145 0.91 -16.28 -23.63
N GLY A 146 1.93 -16.43 -24.47
CA GLY A 146 1.81 -16.56 -25.92
C GLY A 146 1.04 -17.82 -26.34
N PHE A 147 1.40 -18.98 -25.81
CA PHE A 147 0.65 -20.23 -26.04
C PHE A 147 -0.82 -20.09 -25.60
N GLN A 148 -1.10 -19.56 -24.40
CA GLN A 148 -2.48 -19.34 -23.98
C GLN A 148 -3.26 -18.40 -24.92
N LYS A 149 -2.64 -17.32 -25.40
CA LYS A 149 -3.28 -16.35 -26.28
C LYS A 149 -3.51 -16.89 -27.70
N ILE A 150 -2.58 -17.66 -28.26
CA ILE A 150 -2.75 -18.24 -29.60
C ILE A 150 -3.79 -19.36 -29.60
N ILE A 151 -3.83 -20.22 -28.57
CA ILE A 151 -4.87 -21.24 -28.40
C ILE A 151 -6.26 -20.60 -28.22
N LYS A 152 -6.37 -19.57 -27.37
CA LYS A 152 -7.63 -18.81 -27.21
C LYS A 152 -8.07 -18.11 -28.50
N LYS A 153 -7.13 -17.77 -29.40
CA LYS A 153 -7.42 -17.21 -30.73
C LYS A 153 -7.87 -18.30 -31.71
N HIS A 154 -7.18 -19.44 -31.73
CA HIS A 154 -7.57 -20.63 -32.50
C HIS A 154 -9.02 -21.04 -32.19
N ASP A 155 -9.31 -21.39 -30.93
CA ASP A 155 -10.62 -21.90 -30.53
C ASP A 155 -11.76 -20.90 -30.82
N LYS A 156 -11.45 -19.59 -30.88
CA LYS A 156 -12.42 -18.54 -31.26
C LYS A 156 -12.60 -18.36 -32.78
N GLN A 157 -11.61 -18.72 -33.59
CA GLN A 157 -11.65 -18.56 -35.05
C GLN A 157 -12.10 -19.82 -35.78
N THR A 158 -11.71 -21.00 -35.31
CA THR A 158 -12.02 -22.28 -35.95
C THR A 158 -13.27 -22.94 -35.35
N SER A 159 -13.59 -22.61 -34.10
CA SER A 159 -14.56 -23.32 -33.24
C SER A 159 -14.16 -24.74 -32.85
N TRP A 160 -12.94 -25.19 -33.22
CA TRP A 160 -12.38 -26.47 -32.79
C TRP A 160 -11.74 -26.30 -31.40
N CYS A 161 -11.97 -27.24 -30.48
CA CYS A 161 -11.55 -27.11 -29.08
C CYS A 161 -10.15 -27.67 -28.81
N LEU A 162 -9.10 -26.94 -29.19
CA LEU A 162 -7.72 -27.38 -28.99
C LEU A 162 -7.24 -27.20 -27.53
N ARG A 163 -7.80 -26.24 -26.79
CA ARG A 163 -7.41 -25.93 -25.39
C ARG A 163 -7.28 -27.13 -24.43
N PRO A 164 -8.22 -28.08 -24.31
CA PRO A 164 -8.05 -29.23 -23.41
C PRO A 164 -6.91 -30.16 -23.84
N VAL A 165 -6.74 -30.39 -25.15
CA VAL A 165 -5.69 -31.26 -25.71
C VAL A 165 -4.31 -30.64 -25.49
N PHE A 166 -4.13 -29.36 -25.84
CA PHE A 166 -2.84 -28.70 -25.64
C PHE A 166 -2.52 -28.48 -24.15
N ALA A 167 -3.53 -28.39 -23.28
CA ALA A 167 -3.35 -28.36 -21.83
C ALA A 167 -2.92 -29.70 -21.21
N THR A 168 -2.96 -30.84 -21.92
CA THR A 168 -2.24 -32.06 -21.50
C THR A 168 -0.82 -32.07 -22.03
N ARG A 169 -0.58 -31.64 -23.29
CA ARG A 169 0.77 -31.49 -23.87
C ARG A 169 1.67 -30.55 -23.05
N LEU A 170 1.17 -29.37 -22.67
CA LEU A 170 1.87 -28.43 -21.77
C LEU A 170 2.18 -29.03 -20.39
N LYS A 171 1.37 -29.96 -19.86
CA LYS A 171 1.68 -30.65 -18.59
C LYS A 171 2.75 -31.73 -18.76
N ALA A 172 2.87 -32.33 -19.94
CA ALA A 172 3.87 -33.35 -20.27
C ALA A 172 5.26 -32.75 -20.55
N LYS A 173 5.33 -31.52 -21.08
CA LYS A 173 6.56 -30.72 -21.25
C LYS A 173 6.46 -29.39 -20.47
N PRO A 174 6.54 -29.41 -19.13
CA PRO A 174 6.20 -28.25 -18.29
C PRO A 174 7.37 -27.27 -18.10
N PHE A 175 7.69 -26.47 -19.11
CA PHE A 175 8.70 -25.39 -19.04
C PHE A 175 8.33 -24.23 -18.08
N PHE A 176 7.11 -24.21 -17.52
CA PHE A 176 6.56 -23.13 -16.70
C PHE A 176 6.48 -23.47 -15.20
N LYS A 177 7.12 -24.56 -14.77
CA LYS A 177 7.06 -25.10 -13.40
C LYS A 177 8.40 -25.07 -12.66
N ASP A 178 9.42 -24.41 -13.19
CA ASP A 178 10.75 -24.43 -12.58
C ASP A 178 10.75 -23.74 -11.21
N ASN A 179 11.40 -24.39 -10.24
CA ASN A 179 11.44 -23.95 -8.85
C ASN A 179 12.47 -22.84 -8.64
N TYR A 180 12.24 -21.68 -9.27
CA TYR A 180 13.09 -20.48 -9.14
C TYR A 180 13.37 -20.13 -7.67
N ASP A 181 12.42 -20.34 -6.76
CA ASP A 181 12.60 -20.09 -5.32
C ASP A 181 13.75 -20.91 -4.70
N ALA A 182 14.04 -22.12 -5.20
CA ALA A 182 15.20 -22.88 -4.77
C ALA A 182 16.52 -22.26 -5.25
N PHE A 183 16.54 -21.62 -6.43
CA PHE A 183 17.69 -20.83 -6.90
C PHE A 183 17.83 -19.54 -6.09
N VAL A 184 16.73 -18.81 -5.82
CA VAL A 184 16.71 -17.60 -4.99
C VAL A 184 17.25 -17.90 -3.58
N VAL A 185 16.85 -19.02 -2.95
CA VAL A 185 17.37 -19.41 -1.62
C VAL A 185 18.87 -19.77 -1.68
N LYS A 186 19.37 -20.40 -2.75
CA LYS A 186 20.80 -20.73 -2.90
C LYS A 186 21.64 -19.48 -3.18
N LEU A 187 21.26 -18.68 -4.17
CA LEU A 187 21.89 -17.39 -4.49
C LEU A 187 21.92 -16.46 -3.26
N SER A 188 20.83 -16.43 -2.49
CA SER A 188 20.79 -15.63 -1.25
C SER A 188 21.79 -16.07 -0.19
N LYS A 189 22.20 -17.35 -0.13
CA LYS A 189 23.24 -17.79 0.80
C LYS A 189 24.63 -17.36 0.30
N LEU A 190 24.88 -17.49 -1.00
CA LEU A 190 26.15 -17.07 -1.61
C LEU A 190 26.36 -15.56 -1.51
N TYR A 191 25.33 -14.78 -1.84
CA TYR A 191 25.37 -13.31 -1.76
C TYR A 191 25.56 -12.84 -0.32
N ASP A 192 24.99 -13.52 0.67
CA ASP A 192 25.24 -13.21 2.09
C ASP A 192 26.71 -13.51 2.47
N LEU A 193 27.24 -14.68 2.10
CA LEU A 193 28.62 -15.07 2.39
C LEU A 193 29.67 -14.15 1.74
N VAL A 194 29.46 -13.71 0.50
CA VAL A 194 30.35 -12.74 -0.18
C VAL A 194 30.30 -11.39 0.54
N ARG A 195 29.09 -10.87 0.75
CA ARG A 195 28.83 -9.56 1.36
C ARG A 195 29.26 -9.47 2.83
N THR A 196 29.40 -10.58 3.54
CA THR A 196 29.96 -10.64 4.91
C THR A 196 31.41 -11.14 4.96
N LYS A 197 32.02 -11.40 3.79
CA LYS A 197 33.37 -11.96 3.64
C LYS A 197 33.56 -13.24 4.48
N GLY A 198 32.58 -14.14 4.45
CA GLY A 198 32.59 -15.40 5.18
C GLY A 198 32.34 -15.31 6.69
N HIS A 199 32.57 -14.14 7.32
CA HIS A 199 32.25 -13.96 8.73
C HIS A 199 30.73 -14.05 8.95
N PRO A 200 30.26 -14.70 10.04
CA PRO A 200 28.88 -14.56 10.43
C PRO A 200 28.61 -13.10 10.79
N VAL A 201 27.44 -12.56 10.44
CA VAL A 201 27.05 -11.22 10.91
C VAL A 201 26.89 -11.28 12.43
N GLU A 202 27.94 -10.86 13.16
CA GLU A 202 27.83 -10.56 14.58
C GLU A 202 26.83 -9.43 14.73
N GLY A 203 25.59 -9.82 15.03
CA GLY A 203 24.48 -8.91 15.13
C GLY A 203 24.68 -7.96 16.29
N ASP A 204 25.12 -6.75 15.97
CA ASP A 204 25.47 -5.72 16.94
C ASP A 204 24.38 -5.61 18.00
N SER A 205 24.68 -6.15 19.18
CA SER A 205 23.68 -6.31 20.22
C SER A 205 23.32 -4.98 20.87
N ALA A 206 24.05 -3.89 20.57
CA ALA A 206 23.64 -2.52 20.86
C ALA A 206 22.53 -2.01 19.93
N ALA A 207 22.43 -2.51 18.69
CA ALA A 207 21.34 -2.15 17.75
C ALA A 207 20.03 -2.89 18.07
N GLY A 208 20.11 -4.09 18.65
CA GLY A 208 18.95 -4.81 19.20
C GLY A 208 18.61 -4.46 20.66
N GLY A 209 19.61 -4.03 21.44
CA GLY A 209 19.54 -3.85 22.88
C GLY A 209 19.02 -2.49 23.33
N SER A 210 17.74 -2.43 23.69
CA SER A 210 17.15 -1.39 24.57
C SER A 210 17.30 0.10 24.18
N GLN A 211 17.78 0.45 22.98
CA GLN A 211 17.72 1.83 22.48
C GLN A 211 16.26 2.29 22.45
N GLN A 212 15.91 3.27 23.29
CA GLN A 212 14.50 3.52 23.65
C GLN A 212 13.71 4.24 22.54
N ASN A 213 14.39 5.03 21.69
CA ASN A 213 13.78 5.99 20.77
C ASN A 213 13.94 5.61 19.29
N PHE A 214 13.32 4.51 18.87
CA PHE A 214 13.13 4.16 17.46
C PHE A 214 11.65 4.26 17.03
N VAL A 215 11.41 4.64 15.78
CA VAL A 215 10.08 4.65 15.16
C VAL A 215 9.88 3.33 14.43
N ARG A 216 8.83 2.57 14.79
CA ARG A 216 8.43 1.36 14.07
C ARG A 216 7.29 1.65 13.10
N GLN A 217 7.59 1.58 11.81
CA GLN A 217 6.58 1.63 10.75
C GLN A 217 6.34 0.23 10.18
N THR A 218 5.12 -0.05 9.75
CA THR A 218 4.81 -1.28 8.99
C THR A 218 3.78 -0.94 7.93
N THR A 219 4.24 -0.93 6.68
CA THR A 219 3.44 -0.71 5.49
C THR A 219 3.18 -2.03 4.78
N LYS A 220 2.15 -2.05 3.94
CA LYS A 220 1.78 -3.22 3.14
C LYS A 220 1.45 -2.79 1.74
N TYR A 221 1.83 -3.63 0.79
CA TYR A 221 1.66 -3.39 -0.63
C TYR A 221 1.10 -4.64 -1.29
N TRP A 222 0.29 -4.45 -2.32
CA TRP A 222 -0.03 -5.50 -3.28
C TRP A 222 1.03 -5.51 -4.38
N VAL A 223 1.29 -6.69 -4.91
CA VAL A 223 2.29 -6.96 -5.96
C VAL A 223 1.60 -7.82 -7.01
N HIS A 224 1.59 -7.38 -8.25
CA HIS A 224 1.03 -8.18 -9.33
C HIS A 224 1.85 -9.48 -9.49
N PRO A 225 1.25 -10.68 -9.70
CA PRO A 225 1.98 -11.94 -9.83
C PRO A 225 3.16 -11.89 -10.81
N ASP A 226 2.95 -11.25 -11.95
CA ASP A 226 3.96 -11.00 -12.98
C ASP A 226 5.25 -10.31 -12.48
N ASN A 227 5.20 -9.60 -11.36
CA ASN A 227 6.31 -8.81 -10.80
C ASN A 227 6.99 -9.53 -9.61
N ILE A 228 6.51 -10.72 -9.20
CA ILE A 228 6.98 -11.42 -7.98
C ILE A 228 8.46 -11.79 -8.07
N THR A 229 8.92 -12.33 -9.20
CA THR A 229 10.31 -12.79 -9.39
C THR A 229 11.28 -11.62 -9.42
N GLU A 230 10.99 -10.57 -10.19
CA GLU A 230 11.76 -9.33 -10.21
C GLU A 230 11.88 -8.72 -8.80
N LEU A 231 10.75 -8.59 -8.09
CA LEU A 231 10.72 -8.08 -6.71
C LEU A 231 11.56 -8.94 -5.74
N LYS A 232 11.47 -10.28 -5.82
CA LYS A 232 12.27 -11.19 -4.99
C LYS A 232 13.78 -10.97 -5.21
N LEU A 233 14.19 -10.79 -6.46
CA LEU A 233 15.59 -10.63 -6.85
C LEU A 233 16.14 -9.23 -6.52
N ILE A 234 15.35 -8.16 -6.67
CA ILE A 234 15.72 -6.80 -6.23
C ILE A 234 15.94 -6.76 -4.71
N ILE A 235 15.05 -7.38 -3.91
CA ILE A 235 15.20 -7.42 -2.45
C ILE A 235 16.43 -8.26 -2.05
N LEU A 236 16.74 -9.34 -2.77
CA LEU A 236 17.86 -10.24 -2.47
C LEU A 236 19.22 -9.53 -2.50
N LYS A 237 19.43 -8.56 -3.40
CA LYS A 237 20.66 -7.74 -3.45
C LYS A 237 20.92 -6.92 -2.17
N HIS A 238 19.91 -6.74 -1.31
CA HIS A 238 20.01 -5.93 -0.10
C HIS A 238 19.72 -6.69 1.21
N LEU A 239 18.91 -7.76 1.16
CA LEU A 239 18.47 -8.52 2.34
C LEU A 239 18.44 -10.02 2.01
N PRO A 240 19.17 -10.88 2.75
CA PRO A 240 19.13 -12.32 2.53
C PRO A 240 17.80 -12.95 2.98
N VAL A 241 17.44 -14.06 2.36
CA VAL A 241 16.29 -14.91 2.68
C VAL A 241 16.54 -15.63 4.02
N LEU A 242 15.68 -15.38 5.00
CA LEU A 242 15.75 -15.97 6.33
C LEU A 242 15.27 -17.43 6.32
N VAL A 243 16.20 -18.37 6.21
CA VAL A 243 15.92 -19.81 6.31
C VAL A 243 15.81 -20.23 7.79
N PHE A 244 14.65 -20.76 8.20
CA PHE A 244 14.39 -21.12 9.61
C PHE A 244 15.19 -22.35 10.11
N ASN A 245 15.56 -23.26 9.22
CA ASN A 245 16.43 -24.39 9.53
C ASN A 245 17.50 -24.54 8.45
N ALA A 246 18.73 -24.12 8.75
CA ALA A 246 19.84 -24.16 7.79
C ALA A 246 20.33 -25.58 7.46
N SER A 247 19.99 -26.61 8.27
CA SER A 247 20.47 -27.99 8.09
C SER A 247 19.58 -28.87 7.21
N LYS A 248 18.39 -28.42 6.83
CA LYS A 248 17.52 -29.07 5.84
C LYS A 248 17.70 -28.39 4.48
N GLU A 249 17.59 -29.14 3.39
CA GLU A 249 17.35 -28.52 2.09
C GLU A 249 15.98 -27.82 2.06
N PHE A 250 15.83 -26.82 1.20
CA PHE A 250 14.59 -26.04 1.11
C PHE A 250 13.51 -26.80 0.33
N GLU A 251 12.39 -27.08 0.99
CA GLU A 251 11.16 -27.52 0.34
C GLU A 251 10.13 -26.38 0.31
N GLU A 252 9.31 -26.33 -0.75
CA GLU A 252 8.13 -25.44 -0.83
C GLU A 252 7.21 -25.58 0.39
N SER A 253 7.13 -26.80 0.94
CA SER A 253 6.37 -27.16 2.14
C SER A 253 6.73 -26.26 3.33
N ASP A 254 8.01 -25.97 3.56
CA ASP A 254 8.52 -25.20 4.70
C ASP A 254 8.15 -23.71 4.62
N ALA A 255 7.91 -23.19 3.41
CA ALA A 255 7.46 -21.83 3.19
C ALA A 255 5.95 -21.65 3.49
N ALA A 256 5.18 -22.74 3.57
CA ALA A 256 3.73 -22.70 3.74
C ALA A 256 3.32 -22.23 5.15
N ILE A 257 2.38 -21.29 5.20
CA ILE A 257 1.81 -20.76 6.44
C ILE A 257 0.28 -20.75 6.35
N SER A 258 -0.35 -21.61 7.15
CA SER A 258 -1.80 -21.61 7.35
C SER A 258 -2.20 -20.87 8.62
N SER A 259 -3.39 -20.29 8.66
CA SER A 259 -3.98 -19.71 9.88
C SER A 259 -5.49 -19.74 9.85
N ILE A 260 -6.09 -20.45 10.82
CA ILE A 260 -7.54 -20.47 11.06
C ILE A 260 -7.90 -19.27 11.94
N TYR A 261 -8.74 -18.36 11.45
CA TYR A 261 -9.32 -17.29 12.25
C TYR A 261 -10.65 -17.72 12.86
N TYR A 262 -10.86 -17.28 14.10
CA TYR A 262 -12.05 -17.53 14.90
C TYR A 262 -12.87 -16.24 15.02
N ASP A 263 -14.19 -16.36 14.98
CA ASP A 263 -15.14 -15.27 15.24
C ASP A 263 -16.48 -15.85 15.74
N ASN A 264 -17.38 -15.00 16.21
CA ASN A 264 -18.77 -15.36 16.48
C ASN A 264 -19.62 -15.14 15.22
N THR A 265 -20.37 -16.15 14.77
CA THR A 265 -21.07 -16.15 13.48
C THR A 265 -22.38 -15.37 13.42
N ASP A 266 -22.89 -14.95 14.57
CA ASP A 266 -24.15 -14.21 14.68
C ASP A 266 -23.89 -12.69 14.82
N THR A 267 -22.80 -12.33 15.49
CA THR A 267 -22.45 -10.93 15.83
C THR A 267 -21.27 -10.37 15.04
N TRP A 268 -20.38 -11.22 14.50
CA TRP A 268 -19.18 -10.81 13.74
C TRP A 268 -18.34 -9.78 14.49
N GLU A 269 -18.22 -9.94 15.81
CA GLU A 269 -17.64 -8.93 16.70
C GLU A 269 -16.13 -8.76 16.51
N LEU A 270 -15.38 -9.84 16.27
CA LEU A 270 -13.94 -9.74 16.07
C LEU A 270 -13.66 -9.15 14.68
N TYR A 271 -14.36 -9.58 13.63
CA TYR A 271 -14.34 -8.93 12.33
C TYR A 271 -14.60 -7.42 12.44
N THR A 272 -15.72 -7.06 13.08
CA THR A 272 -16.20 -5.67 13.16
C THR A 272 -15.26 -4.80 13.99
N GLY A 273 -14.78 -5.27 15.13
CA GLY A 273 -13.81 -4.56 15.97
C GLY A 273 -12.46 -4.40 15.28
N ARG A 274 -11.98 -5.43 14.56
CA ARG A 274 -10.72 -5.36 13.79
C ARG A 274 -10.81 -4.47 12.56
N LEU A 275 -11.97 -4.35 11.91
CA LEU A 275 -12.21 -3.44 10.79
C LEU A 275 -12.34 -1.98 11.26
N LYS A 276 -13.11 -1.74 12.33
CA LYS A 276 -13.27 -0.43 12.97
C LYS A 276 -12.05 0.05 13.76
N LYS A 277 -11.03 -0.79 13.92
CA LYS A 277 -9.86 -0.54 14.79
C LYS A 277 -10.27 -0.11 16.22
N THR A 278 -11.30 -0.71 16.81
CA THR A 278 -11.70 -0.31 18.17
C THR A 278 -10.59 -0.64 19.19
N GLU A 279 -10.43 0.20 20.21
CA GLU A 279 -9.51 -0.06 21.32
C GLU A 279 -9.78 -1.44 21.93
N GLY A 280 -8.70 -2.19 22.20
CA GLY A 280 -8.77 -3.57 22.70
C GLY A 280 -9.16 -4.62 21.67
N ALA A 281 -9.42 -4.30 20.40
CA ALA A 281 -9.97 -5.26 19.43
C ALA A 281 -9.07 -6.50 19.23
N GLU A 282 -9.55 -7.66 19.69
CA GLU A 282 -8.85 -8.94 19.58
C GLU A 282 -9.01 -9.57 18.20
N ALA A 283 -8.00 -10.35 17.78
CA ALA A 283 -8.10 -11.31 16.69
C ALA A 283 -7.40 -12.59 17.15
N ILE A 284 -8.18 -13.67 17.30
CA ILE A 284 -7.71 -14.99 17.73
C ILE A 284 -7.54 -15.87 16.49
N ARG A 285 -6.41 -16.58 16.40
CA ARG A 285 -6.13 -17.50 15.30
C ARG A 285 -5.20 -18.64 15.69
N LEU A 286 -5.43 -19.81 15.11
CA LEU A 286 -4.55 -20.97 15.24
C LEU A 286 -3.69 -21.09 13.98
N ARG A 287 -2.38 -21.22 14.15
CA ARG A 287 -1.38 -21.18 13.07
C ARG A 287 -0.43 -22.37 13.15
N TRP A 288 -0.16 -23.00 12.02
CA TRP A 288 1.00 -23.87 11.84
C TRP A 288 1.91 -23.32 10.73
N TYR A 289 3.09 -23.91 10.63
CA TYR A 289 4.13 -23.62 9.64
C TYR A 289 4.59 -24.95 9.05
N GLY A 290 4.90 -25.01 7.76
CA GLY A 290 5.28 -26.27 7.12
C GLY A 290 4.09 -27.12 6.69
N GLY A 291 4.38 -28.37 6.30
CA GLY A 291 3.39 -29.37 5.91
C GLY A 291 2.47 -29.88 7.04
N MET A 292 1.60 -30.82 6.69
CA MET A 292 0.60 -31.39 7.60
C MET A 292 1.18 -32.31 8.68
N GLU A 293 2.45 -32.69 8.56
CA GLU A 293 3.22 -33.48 9.53
C GLU A 293 3.58 -32.69 10.80
N ASN A 294 3.43 -31.35 10.78
CA ASN A 294 3.82 -30.52 11.91
C ASN A 294 2.80 -30.54 13.05
N ASP A 295 3.08 -31.42 14.01
CA ASP A 295 2.38 -31.62 15.28
C ASP A 295 2.22 -30.34 16.16
N GLN A 296 2.98 -29.26 15.90
CA GLN A 296 3.03 -28.05 16.72
C GLN A 296 2.21 -26.87 16.15
N ILE A 297 1.08 -26.60 16.82
CA ILE A 297 0.19 -25.47 16.52
C ILE A 297 0.52 -24.28 17.44
N PHE A 298 0.49 -23.07 16.91
CA PHE A 298 0.57 -21.83 17.67
C PHE A 298 -0.80 -21.19 17.81
N VAL A 299 -1.28 -21.06 19.04
CA VAL A 299 -2.46 -20.25 19.35
C VAL A 299 -1.98 -18.80 19.46
N GLU A 300 -2.40 -17.93 18.54
CA GLU A 300 -2.00 -16.52 18.50
C GLU A 300 -3.19 -15.58 18.77
N ARG A 301 -3.00 -14.60 19.65
CA ARG A 301 -3.89 -13.44 19.79
C ARG A 301 -3.19 -12.16 19.36
N LYS A 302 -3.91 -11.31 18.63
CA LYS A 302 -3.53 -9.92 18.36
C LYS A 302 -4.53 -8.97 19.00
N THR A 303 -4.10 -8.20 19.99
CA THR A 303 -4.92 -7.15 20.61
C THR A 303 -4.55 -5.82 19.96
N HIS A 304 -5.54 -5.08 19.46
CA HIS A 304 -5.29 -3.72 19.01
C HIS A 304 -5.20 -2.78 20.21
N ARG A 305 -4.25 -1.85 20.12
CA ARG A 305 -4.15 -0.64 20.93
C ARG A 305 -4.11 0.56 19.98
N GLU A 306 -4.92 1.57 20.27
CA GLU A 306 -4.97 2.83 19.53
C GLU A 306 -3.83 3.76 19.92
N ASP A 307 -3.32 4.54 18.96
CA ASP A 307 -2.11 5.37 19.12
C ASP A 307 -2.21 6.35 20.31
N TRP A 308 -3.40 6.86 20.63
CA TRP A 308 -3.63 7.80 21.73
C TRP A 308 -3.44 7.19 23.13
N THR A 309 -3.47 5.86 23.26
CA THR A 309 -3.23 5.16 24.54
C THR A 309 -1.75 5.14 24.93
N GLY A 310 -0.84 5.39 23.99
CA GLY A 310 0.60 5.17 24.13
C GLY A 310 1.02 3.70 24.11
N GLU A 311 0.10 2.74 24.29
CA GLU A 311 0.40 1.31 24.20
C GLU A 311 0.53 0.85 22.74
N LYS A 312 1.50 -0.02 22.47
CA LYS A 312 1.71 -0.61 21.14
C LYS A 312 0.87 -1.89 21.00
N SER A 313 0.13 -2.01 19.90
CA SER A 313 -0.71 -3.18 19.59
C SER A 313 0.03 -4.51 19.76
N VAL A 314 -0.42 -5.34 20.70
CA VAL A 314 0.30 -6.54 21.15
C VAL A 314 -0.04 -7.77 20.29
N LYS A 315 0.98 -8.57 19.94
CA LYS A 315 0.82 -9.94 19.45
C LYS A 315 1.43 -10.91 20.48
N ALA A 316 0.60 -11.77 21.05
CA ALA A 316 1.01 -12.82 21.96
C ALA A 316 0.69 -14.21 21.38
N ARG A 317 1.47 -15.24 21.75
CA ARG A 317 1.21 -16.63 21.33
C ARG A 317 1.85 -17.65 22.27
N PHE A 318 1.25 -18.84 22.34
CA PHE A 318 1.83 -20.03 22.97
C PHE A 318 1.76 -21.25 22.02
N PRO A 319 2.65 -22.26 22.17
CA PRO A 319 2.60 -23.50 21.40
C PRO A 319 1.73 -24.56 22.09
N ILE A 320 1.02 -25.37 21.30
CA ILE A 320 0.23 -26.53 21.73
C ILE A 320 0.41 -27.66 20.69
N LYS A 321 0.27 -28.93 21.10
CA LYS A 321 0.24 -30.06 20.15
C LYS A 321 -1.17 -30.20 19.55
N GLU A 322 -1.27 -30.52 18.26
CA GLU A 322 -2.57 -30.61 17.55
C GLU A 322 -3.59 -31.47 18.29
N LYS A 323 -3.18 -32.67 18.76
CA LYS A 323 -4.06 -33.60 19.49
C LYS A 323 -4.72 -33.06 20.77
N TYR A 324 -4.26 -31.91 21.29
CA TYR A 324 -4.85 -31.25 22.46
C TYR A 324 -5.68 -30.01 22.12
N VAL A 325 -5.70 -29.57 20.84
CA VAL A 325 -6.35 -28.32 20.42
C VAL A 325 -7.86 -28.33 20.69
N ASN A 326 -8.59 -29.35 20.22
CA ASN A 326 -10.06 -29.41 20.42
C ASN A 326 -10.41 -29.45 21.92
N ALA A 327 -9.76 -30.34 22.67
CA ALA A 327 -9.98 -30.47 24.11
C ALA A 327 -9.65 -29.17 24.91
N TYR A 328 -8.68 -28.38 24.45
CA TYR A 328 -8.40 -27.05 24.98
C TYR A 328 -9.51 -26.03 24.63
N LEU A 329 -9.92 -25.94 23.36
CA LEU A 329 -10.95 -25.00 22.90
C LEU A 329 -12.32 -25.27 23.54
N GLU A 330 -12.66 -26.54 23.75
CA GLU A 330 -13.90 -27.00 24.41
C GLU A 330 -13.86 -26.85 25.94
N GLY A 331 -12.72 -26.49 26.55
CA GLY A 331 -12.56 -26.43 28.00
C GLY A 331 -12.40 -27.78 28.72
N ARG A 332 -12.41 -28.91 27.98
CA ARG A 332 -12.19 -30.26 28.54
C ARG A 332 -10.77 -30.46 29.11
N MET A 333 -9.80 -29.67 28.68
CA MET A 333 -8.42 -29.71 29.14
C MET A 333 -8.05 -28.42 29.88
N THR A 334 -7.53 -28.55 31.11
CA THR A 334 -7.11 -27.42 31.94
C THR A 334 -5.79 -26.83 31.42
N VAL A 335 -5.65 -25.50 31.53
CA VAL A 335 -4.46 -24.78 31.05
C VAL A 335 -3.17 -25.30 31.69
N GLU A 336 -3.17 -25.58 32.99
CA GLU A 336 -1.99 -26.10 33.71
C GLU A 336 -1.49 -27.44 33.12
N SER A 337 -2.39 -28.34 32.71
CA SER A 337 -2.01 -29.64 32.13
C SER A 337 -1.30 -29.53 30.78
N ILE A 338 -1.50 -28.42 30.05
CA ILE A 338 -0.84 -28.15 28.77
C ILE A 338 0.63 -27.76 29.01
N PHE A 339 0.90 -26.99 30.06
CA PHE A 339 2.25 -26.47 30.37
C PHE A 339 3.03 -27.31 31.40
N GLU A 340 2.39 -28.28 32.07
CA GLU A 340 3.04 -29.19 33.02
C GLU A 340 4.31 -29.86 32.44
N LYS A 341 4.26 -30.30 31.17
CA LYS A 341 5.44 -30.86 30.49
C LYS A 341 6.54 -29.82 30.26
N ALA A 342 6.19 -28.58 29.94
CA ALA A 342 7.15 -27.49 29.75
C ALA A 342 7.81 -27.09 31.08
N ARG A 343 7.05 -27.06 32.19
CA ARG A 343 7.57 -26.91 33.55
C ARG A 343 8.56 -28.04 33.89
N LYS A 344 8.16 -29.31 33.70
CA LYS A 344 9.01 -30.50 33.97
C LYS A 344 10.28 -30.57 33.11
N GLU A 345 10.31 -29.96 31.93
CA GLU A 345 11.52 -29.94 31.08
C GLU A 345 12.53 -28.85 31.45
N GLY A 346 12.19 -27.83 32.23
CA GLY A 346 13.11 -26.77 32.68
C GLY A 346 13.69 -25.84 31.60
N LYS A 347 13.48 -26.12 30.30
CA LYS A 347 14.06 -25.38 29.14
C LYS A 347 13.47 -23.98 28.88
N LYS A 348 12.62 -23.46 29.76
CA LYS A 348 11.91 -22.18 29.63
C LYS A 348 11.84 -21.51 31.01
N SER A 349 11.93 -20.18 31.04
CA SER A 349 11.83 -19.44 32.30
C SER A 349 10.41 -19.48 32.84
N GLU A 350 10.29 -19.54 34.17
CA GLU A 350 9.00 -19.61 34.86
C GLU A 350 8.07 -18.44 34.49
N LYS A 351 8.64 -17.24 34.33
CA LYS A 351 7.91 -16.07 33.83
C LYS A 351 7.30 -16.29 32.44
N GLN A 352 8.06 -16.86 31.49
CA GLN A 352 7.53 -17.16 30.15
C GLN A 352 6.41 -18.20 30.20
N ILE A 353 6.48 -19.16 31.12
CA ILE A 353 5.41 -20.15 31.34
C ILE A 353 4.17 -19.47 31.96
N ALA A 354 4.35 -18.58 32.95
CA ALA A 354 3.25 -17.81 33.54
C ALA A 354 2.57 -16.88 32.51
N ASP A 355 3.35 -16.17 31.67
CA ASP A 355 2.84 -15.35 30.57
C ASP A 355 2.00 -16.19 29.57
N TRP A 356 2.44 -17.42 29.26
CA TRP A 356 1.70 -18.36 28.41
C TRP A 356 0.44 -18.91 29.09
N GLU A 357 0.48 -19.23 30.38
CA GLU A 357 -0.67 -19.71 31.14
C GLU A 357 -1.75 -18.64 31.29
N GLN A 358 -1.38 -17.38 31.54
CA GLN A 358 -2.32 -16.25 31.53
C GLN A 358 -2.97 -16.11 30.14
N LEU A 359 -2.16 -16.07 29.08
CA LEU A 359 -2.64 -15.97 27.70
C LEU A 359 -3.59 -17.12 27.32
N ALA A 360 -3.29 -18.33 27.75
CA ALA A 360 -4.10 -19.52 27.49
C ALA A 360 -5.43 -19.49 28.27
N ARG A 361 -5.43 -19.09 29.55
CA ARG A 361 -6.66 -18.88 30.33
C ARG A 361 -7.55 -17.80 29.68
N GLU A 362 -6.96 -16.67 29.27
CA GLU A 362 -7.70 -15.59 28.60
C GLU A 362 -8.29 -16.02 27.24
N ILE A 363 -7.53 -16.72 26.40
CA ILE A 363 -8.04 -17.18 25.09
C ILE A 363 -9.11 -18.26 25.25
N GLN A 364 -8.93 -19.22 26.17
CA GLN A 364 -9.94 -20.26 26.45
C GLN A 364 -11.25 -19.62 26.95
N TYR A 365 -11.16 -18.68 27.89
CA TYR A 365 -12.29 -17.90 28.38
C TYR A 365 -12.99 -17.14 27.25
N ARG A 366 -12.25 -16.47 26.35
CA ARG A 366 -12.81 -15.77 25.19
C ARG A 366 -13.54 -16.69 24.23
N VAL A 367 -12.93 -17.83 23.86
CA VAL A 367 -13.53 -18.81 22.94
C VAL A 367 -14.86 -19.33 23.47
N ILE A 368 -14.90 -19.73 24.75
CA ILE A 368 -16.10 -20.27 25.38
C ILE A 368 -17.18 -19.18 25.58
N THR A 369 -16.83 -18.03 26.18
CA THR A 369 -17.83 -17.00 26.52
C THR A 369 -18.40 -16.24 25.32
N ARG A 370 -17.67 -16.15 24.21
CA ARG A 370 -18.14 -15.52 22.96
C ARG A 370 -18.55 -16.54 21.90
N GLN A 371 -18.54 -17.84 22.22
CA GLN A 371 -18.90 -18.93 21.31
C GLN A 371 -18.16 -18.83 19.96
N LEU A 372 -16.83 -18.66 20.03
CA LEU A 372 -16.01 -18.43 18.84
C LEU A 372 -15.74 -19.75 18.11
N VAL A 373 -16.05 -19.80 16.82
CA VAL A 373 -15.88 -20.99 15.96
C VAL A 373 -14.87 -20.74 14.84
N PRO A 374 -14.31 -21.79 14.19
CA PRO A 374 -13.55 -21.64 12.96
C PRO A 374 -14.40 -20.98 11.87
N VAL A 375 -13.87 -19.95 11.21
CA VAL A 375 -14.59 -19.27 10.10
C VAL A 375 -13.77 -19.21 8.80
N ASN A 376 -12.51 -18.81 8.88
CA ASN A 376 -11.70 -18.43 7.72
C ASN A 376 -10.26 -18.94 7.87
N ARG A 377 -9.80 -19.84 7.00
CA ARG A 377 -8.38 -20.22 6.83
C ARG A 377 -7.72 -19.27 5.83
N SER A 378 -6.72 -18.50 6.26
CA SER A 378 -5.77 -17.90 5.32
C SER A 378 -4.57 -18.83 5.09
N PHE A 379 -4.35 -19.25 3.86
CA PHE A 379 -3.16 -19.95 3.38
C PHE A 379 -2.30 -19.00 2.53
N TYR A 380 -0.98 -19.14 2.60
CA TYR A 380 -0.01 -18.47 1.73
C TYR A 380 1.39 -19.08 1.93
N HIS A 381 2.27 -19.00 0.94
CA HIS A 381 3.72 -19.18 1.16
C HIS A 381 4.36 -17.85 1.57
N ARG A 382 5.43 -17.88 2.37
CA ARG A 382 6.16 -16.67 2.80
C ARG A 382 7.66 -16.78 2.55
N THR A 383 8.17 -15.92 1.68
CA THR A 383 9.59 -15.54 1.69
C THR A 383 9.79 -14.41 2.70
N ALA A 384 10.73 -14.55 3.63
CA ALA A 384 11.12 -13.50 4.57
C ALA A 384 12.55 -13.06 4.27
N PHE A 385 12.78 -11.75 4.17
CA PHE A 385 14.08 -11.16 3.88
C PHE A 385 14.51 -10.30 5.07
N GLN A 386 15.62 -10.67 5.70
CA GLN A 386 16.16 -9.99 6.88
C GLN A 386 17.64 -10.32 7.03
N LEU A 387 18.46 -9.29 7.17
CA LEU A 387 19.83 -9.39 7.67
C LEU A 387 19.85 -9.93 9.12
N PRO A 388 20.70 -10.92 9.46
CA PRO A 388 20.97 -11.27 10.85
C PRO A 388 21.47 -10.04 11.62
N GLY A 389 21.13 -9.94 12.90
CA GLY A 389 21.42 -8.76 13.72
C GLY A 389 20.53 -7.54 13.44
N ASP A 390 20.43 -7.10 12.20
CA ASP A 390 19.77 -5.83 11.85
C ASP A 390 18.25 -5.85 12.11
N ALA A 391 17.72 -4.70 12.51
CA ALA A 391 16.31 -4.42 12.73
C ALA A 391 15.77 -3.28 11.86
N ARG A 392 16.64 -2.47 11.24
CA ARG A 392 16.30 -1.26 10.48
C ARG A 392 15.30 -1.53 9.36
N VAL A 393 15.51 -2.60 8.60
CA VAL A 393 14.62 -3.05 7.51
C VAL A 393 14.39 -4.56 7.63
N ARG A 394 13.12 -4.98 7.59
CA ARG A 394 12.71 -6.39 7.48
C ARG A 394 11.54 -6.51 6.51
N VAL A 395 11.68 -7.32 5.49
CA VAL A 395 10.68 -7.47 4.42
C VAL A 395 10.13 -8.89 4.45
N SER A 396 8.86 -9.06 4.10
CA SER A 396 8.31 -10.40 3.84
C SER A 396 7.25 -10.33 2.75
N LEU A 397 7.36 -11.23 1.78
CA LEU A 397 6.45 -11.37 0.66
C LEU A 397 5.58 -12.61 0.87
N ASP A 398 4.26 -12.43 0.91
CA ASP A 398 3.27 -13.51 1.01
C ASP A 398 2.70 -13.80 -0.39
N THR A 399 2.95 -15.00 -0.92
CA THR A 399 2.51 -15.47 -2.25
C THR A 399 1.43 -16.56 -2.13
N GLU A 400 0.78 -16.95 -3.24
CA GLU A 400 -0.30 -17.97 -3.29
C GLU A 400 -1.46 -17.71 -2.31
N LEU A 401 -1.71 -16.43 -2.00
CA LEU A 401 -2.64 -16.04 -0.95
C LEU A 401 -4.05 -16.52 -1.26
N THR A 402 -4.54 -17.41 -0.40
CA THR A 402 -5.85 -18.05 -0.52
C THR A 402 -6.61 -17.90 0.79
N MET A 403 -7.89 -17.57 0.73
CA MET A 403 -8.79 -17.55 1.88
C MET A 403 -9.87 -18.61 1.67
N ILE A 404 -10.14 -19.42 2.70
CA ILE A 404 -10.95 -20.63 2.58
C ILE A 404 -11.96 -20.68 3.74
N ARG A 405 -13.20 -21.03 3.44
CA ARG A 405 -14.25 -21.21 4.45
C ARG A 405 -13.97 -22.42 5.35
N GLU A 406 -14.05 -22.20 6.66
CA GLU A 406 -13.96 -23.21 7.71
C GLU A 406 -15.29 -23.39 8.46
N ASP A 407 -16.20 -22.42 8.32
CA ASP A 407 -17.50 -22.38 8.99
C ASP A 407 -18.49 -23.47 8.53
N ASN A 408 -19.55 -23.68 9.31
CA ASN A 408 -20.62 -24.62 8.99
C ASN A 408 -21.98 -23.94 8.65
N LEU A 409 -22.00 -22.67 8.25
CA LEU A 409 -23.21 -21.83 8.23
C LEU A 409 -24.23 -22.14 7.11
N ASP A 410 -23.80 -22.81 6.04
CA ASP A 410 -24.66 -23.13 4.88
C ASP A 410 -25.33 -24.51 5.02
N GLY A 411 -25.38 -25.07 6.22
CA GLY A 411 -25.76 -26.47 6.47
C GLY A 411 -24.71 -27.51 6.04
N ARG A 412 -23.65 -27.09 5.33
CA ARG A 412 -22.48 -27.92 5.00
C ARG A 412 -21.54 -27.99 6.19
N GLN A 413 -21.22 -29.20 6.66
CA GLN A 413 -20.15 -29.40 7.63
C GLN A 413 -18.78 -29.33 6.91
N ARG A 414 -17.95 -28.35 7.29
CA ARG A 414 -16.59 -28.15 6.76
C ARG A 414 -15.54 -28.58 7.78
N CYS A 415 -15.45 -27.85 8.90
CA CYS A 415 -14.65 -28.27 10.05
C CYS A 415 -15.40 -29.25 10.97
N GLY A 416 -16.74 -29.25 10.93
CA GLY A 416 -17.58 -30.06 11.83
C GLY A 416 -17.38 -29.64 13.28
N GLN A 417 -16.80 -30.54 14.09
CA GLN A 417 -16.41 -30.30 15.49
C GLN A 417 -14.88 -30.19 15.67
N ASN A 418 -14.10 -30.13 14.58
CA ASN A 418 -12.64 -30.03 14.63
C ASN A 418 -12.18 -28.57 14.47
N TRP A 419 -11.02 -28.22 15.01
CA TRP A 419 -10.44 -26.88 14.89
C TRP A 419 -10.07 -26.43 13.46
N ARG A 420 -10.06 -27.36 12.49
CA ARG A 420 -9.84 -27.16 11.04
C ARG A 420 -10.56 -28.22 10.20
N ARG A 421 -10.92 -27.90 8.95
CA ARG A 421 -11.32 -28.88 7.93
C ARG A 421 -10.14 -29.76 7.50
N MET A 422 -10.42 -31.04 7.24
CA MET A 422 -9.42 -32.11 7.03
C MET A 422 -9.34 -32.59 5.56
N ASP A 423 -10.15 -32.02 4.67
CA ASP A 423 -10.22 -32.30 3.23
C ASP A 423 -9.17 -31.52 2.40
N ILE A 424 -8.46 -30.58 3.04
CA ILE A 424 -7.36 -29.80 2.47
C ILE A 424 -6.18 -29.67 3.45
N GLY A 425 -4.97 -29.83 2.93
CA GLY A 425 -3.73 -29.66 3.64
C GLY A 425 -3.05 -28.33 3.31
N ILE A 426 -1.93 -28.43 2.58
CA ILE A 426 -1.15 -27.32 2.02
C ILE A 426 -1.15 -27.35 0.47
N ASP A 427 -2.00 -28.16 -0.13
CA ASP A 427 -2.08 -28.51 -1.55
C ASP A 427 -2.72 -27.41 -2.42
N TYR A 428 -2.07 -26.25 -2.46
CA TYR A 428 -2.44 -25.16 -3.36
C TYR A 428 -2.49 -25.63 -4.83
N PRO A 429 -3.52 -25.24 -5.63
CA PRO A 429 -4.55 -24.25 -5.35
C PRO A 429 -5.90 -24.85 -4.90
N PHE A 430 -5.89 -25.98 -4.17
CA PHE A 430 -7.06 -26.62 -3.56
C PHE A 430 -8.22 -26.82 -4.55
N LYS A 431 -8.01 -27.68 -5.55
CA LYS A 431 -8.93 -27.88 -6.68
C LYS A 431 -10.14 -28.74 -6.35
N GLN A 432 -10.11 -29.47 -5.24
CA GLN A 432 -11.22 -30.24 -4.68
C GLN A 432 -12.31 -29.34 -4.05
N LEU A 433 -12.00 -28.07 -3.75
CA LEU A 433 -12.94 -27.16 -3.10
C LEU A 433 -13.93 -26.54 -4.10
N PRO A 434 -15.23 -26.42 -3.73
CA PRO A 434 -16.20 -25.72 -4.54
C PRO A 434 -15.88 -24.22 -4.55
N ALA A 435 -16.14 -23.52 -5.66
CA ALA A 435 -15.73 -22.12 -5.83
C ALA A 435 -16.27 -21.15 -4.75
N ALA A 436 -17.43 -21.44 -4.14
CA ALA A 436 -18.02 -20.64 -3.05
C ALA A 436 -17.31 -20.81 -1.68
N ASP A 437 -16.41 -21.79 -1.55
CA ASP A 437 -15.62 -22.03 -0.34
C ASP A 437 -14.22 -21.37 -0.39
N ILE A 438 -13.77 -20.87 -1.55
CA ILE A 438 -12.36 -20.50 -1.77
C ILE A 438 -12.17 -19.22 -2.60
N GLU A 439 -11.65 -18.19 -1.93
CA GLU A 439 -11.09 -16.99 -2.54
C GLU A 439 -9.62 -17.24 -2.88
N ARG A 440 -9.24 -17.08 -4.16
CA ARG A 440 -7.83 -17.05 -4.59
C ARG A 440 -7.48 -15.59 -4.86
N PHE A 441 -6.68 -15.00 -4.00
CA PHE A 441 -6.37 -13.58 -4.05
C PHE A 441 -5.47 -13.29 -5.27
N PRO A 442 -5.79 -12.29 -6.12
CA PRO A 442 -5.10 -12.09 -7.40
C PRO A 442 -3.66 -11.54 -7.28
N TYR A 443 -3.23 -11.11 -6.10
CA TYR A 443 -1.95 -10.43 -5.89
C TYR A 443 -1.10 -11.09 -4.79
N ALA A 444 0.21 -10.91 -4.82
CA ALA A 444 1.04 -11.15 -3.63
C ALA A 444 0.99 -9.95 -2.67
N VAL A 445 1.32 -10.18 -1.40
CA VAL A 445 1.29 -9.13 -0.37
C VAL A 445 2.68 -8.94 0.23
N LEU A 446 3.30 -7.82 -0.09
CA LEU A 446 4.56 -7.36 0.49
C LEU A 446 4.29 -6.64 1.83
N GLU A 447 5.01 -7.02 2.89
CA GLU A 447 4.94 -6.40 4.21
C GLU A 447 6.33 -5.89 4.59
N VAL A 448 6.55 -4.57 4.46
CA VAL A 448 7.80 -3.88 4.81
C VAL A 448 7.70 -3.38 6.25
N LYS A 449 8.71 -3.70 7.06
CA LYS A 449 8.83 -3.24 8.46
C LYS A 449 10.10 -2.43 8.60
N LEU A 450 9.96 -1.21 9.09
CA LEU A 450 11.05 -0.27 9.30
C LEU A 450 11.19 0.01 10.79
N GLN A 451 12.43 0.07 11.26
CA GLN A 451 12.80 0.50 12.61
C GLN A 451 13.91 1.55 12.49
N THR A 452 13.54 2.77 12.11
CA THR A 452 14.48 3.90 12.02
C THR A 452 14.71 4.53 13.39
N GLN A 453 15.94 5.00 13.63
CA GLN A 453 16.21 5.90 14.77
C GLN A 453 15.54 7.26 14.52
N ALA A 454 15.18 7.97 15.58
CA ALA A 454 14.58 9.31 15.45
C ALA A 454 15.54 10.27 14.73
N GLY A 455 15.07 10.89 13.64
CA GLY A 455 15.87 11.75 12.76
C GLY A 455 16.61 11.04 11.62
N GLN A 456 16.65 9.70 11.61
CA GLN A 456 17.26 8.95 10.49
C GLN A 456 16.21 8.53 9.46
N GLU A 457 16.52 8.72 8.18
CA GLU A 457 15.68 8.28 7.08
C GLU A 457 15.82 6.76 6.79
N PRO A 458 14.78 6.11 6.23
CA PRO A 458 14.92 4.74 5.73
C PRO A 458 15.83 4.68 4.49
N PRO A 459 16.50 3.54 4.22
CA PRO A 459 17.40 3.38 3.08
C PRO A 459 16.77 3.77 1.73
N GLN A 460 17.57 4.40 0.87
CA GLN A 460 17.09 4.95 -0.41
C GLN A 460 16.42 3.89 -1.30
N TRP A 461 17.00 2.69 -1.43
CA TRP A 461 16.42 1.59 -2.19
C TRP A 461 15.01 1.19 -1.72
N ILE A 462 14.70 1.32 -0.42
CA ILE A 462 13.34 1.10 0.11
C ILE A 462 12.40 2.23 -0.33
N LYS A 463 12.85 3.49 -0.30
CA LYS A 463 12.05 4.62 -0.79
C LYS A 463 11.67 4.40 -2.25
N GLU A 464 12.68 4.17 -3.09
CA GLU A 464 12.54 3.92 -4.54
C GLU A 464 11.62 2.72 -4.81
N LEU A 465 11.86 1.58 -4.16
CA LEU A 465 11.02 0.39 -4.26
C LEU A 465 9.56 0.66 -3.88
N THR A 466 9.30 1.43 -2.82
CA THR A 466 7.93 1.75 -2.40
C THR A 466 7.23 2.79 -3.26
N SER A 467 7.98 3.59 -4.04
CA SER A 467 7.45 4.46 -5.10
C SER A 467 7.33 3.78 -6.47
N SER A 468 7.98 2.63 -6.67
CA SER A 468 8.13 1.97 -7.97
C SER A 468 6.80 1.50 -8.60
N HIS A 469 6.89 1.19 -9.89
CA HIS A 469 5.81 0.54 -10.64
C HIS A 469 5.50 -0.90 -10.20
N LEU A 470 6.37 -1.55 -9.39
CA LEU A 470 6.22 -2.95 -8.99
C LEU A 470 5.15 -3.18 -7.91
N VAL A 471 4.82 -2.14 -7.12
CA VAL A 471 4.03 -2.26 -5.88
C VAL A 471 2.90 -1.23 -5.80
N GLU A 472 1.77 -1.60 -5.18
CA GLU A 472 0.67 -0.68 -4.84
C GLU A 472 0.44 -0.62 -3.33
N ALA A 473 0.43 0.57 -2.74
CA ALA A 473 0.33 0.75 -1.28
C ALA A 473 -1.11 0.53 -0.79
N VAL A 474 -1.35 -0.56 -0.05
CA VAL A 474 -2.65 -0.87 0.56
C VAL A 474 -2.49 -0.93 2.09
N PRO A 475 -2.55 0.23 2.77
CA PRO A 475 -2.18 0.33 4.18
C PRO A 475 -3.09 -0.50 5.08
N LYS A 476 -2.48 -1.08 6.12
CA LYS A 476 -3.14 -1.91 7.15
C LYS A 476 -3.91 -3.15 6.64
N PHE A 477 -3.79 -3.52 5.35
CA PHE A 477 -4.46 -4.70 4.73
C PHE A 477 -4.45 -5.95 5.63
N SER A 478 -5.58 -6.65 5.70
CA SER A 478 -5.77 -7.78 6.62
C SER A 478 -6.42 -8.97 5.92
N LYS A 479 -5.66 -10.09 5.87
CA LYS A 479 -6.09 -11.39 5.31
C LYS A 479 -7.39 -11.91 5.93
N PHE A 480 -7.61 -11.67 7.23
CA PHE A 480 -8.86 -12.01 7.93
C PHE A 480 -10.04 -11.16 7.43
N ILE A 481 -9.90 -9.84 7.45
CA ILE A 481 -10.97 -8.91 7.06
C ILE A 481 -11.34 -9.10 5.59
N HIS A 482 -10.36 -9.28 4.71
CA HIS A 482 -10.66 -9.51 3.30
C HIS A 482 -11.38 -10.85 3.07
N GLY A 483 -10.81 -11.98 3.52
CA GLY A 483 -11.43 -13.30 3.33
C GLY A 483 -12.83 -13.40 3.95
N THR A 484 -13.04 -12.81 5.14
CA THR A 484 -14.37 -12.78 5.74
C THR A 484 -15.33 -11.86 4.98
N ALA A 485 -14.86 -10.73 4.42
CA ALA A 485 -15.72 -9.84 3.63
C ALA A 485 -16.24 -10.49 2.34
N THR A 486 -15.40 -11.23 1.60
CA THR A 486 -15.80 -11.83 0.33
C THR A 486 -16.49 -13.19 0.49
N LEU A 487 -16.04 -14.03 1.44
CA LEU A 487 -16.62 -15.37 1.64
C LEU A 487 -17.96 -15.36 2.41
N MET A 488 -18.34 -14.23 3.01
CA MET A 488 -19.61 -14.04 3.74
C MET A 488 -20.42 -12.84 3.19
N PRO A 489 -20.75 -12.82 1.88
CA PRO A 489 -21.36 -11.65 1.27
C PRO A 489 -22.74 -11.32 1.87
N ASP A 490 -23.50 -12.32 2.30
CA ASP A 490 -24.89 -12.11 2.78
C ASP A 490 -24.96 -11.69 4.26
N ARG A 491 -23.84 -11.78 4.99
CA ARG A 491 -23.76 -11.46 6.43
C ARG A 491 -22.91 -10.22 6.71
N ILE A 492 -21.93 -9.90 5.85
CA ILE A 492 -21.01 -8.77 6.03
C ILE A 492 -21.50 -7.54 5.24
N ASN A 493 -22.14 -6.62 5.97
CA ASN A 493 -22.65 -5.34 5.47
C ASN A 493 -21.64 -4.19 5.54
N LEU A 494 -20.55 -4.34 6.30
CA LEU A 494 -19.49 -3.33 6.44
C LEU A 494 -18.19 -3.87 5.82
N LEU A 495 -17.77 -3.29 4.71
CA LEU A 495 -16.62 -3.71 3.89
C LEU A 495 -15.37 -2.87 4.18
N PRO A 496 -14.14 -3.39 3.94
CA PRO A 496 -12.92 -2.59 3.99
C PRO A 496 -12.78 -1.67 2.77
N PHE A 497 -12.05 -0.56 2.92
CA PHE A 497 -11.85 0.42 1.85
C PHE A 497 -11.25 -0.14 0.56
N TRP A 498 -10.37 -1.15 0.64
CA TRP A 498 -9.75 -1.74 -0.55
C TRP A 498 -10.68 -2.66 -1.36
N MET A 499 -11.90 -2.92 -0.89
CA MET A 499 -12.79 -3.90 -1.54
C MET A 499 -13.18 -3.50 -2.98
N PRO A 500 -13.49 -2.23 -3.33
CA PRO A 500 -13.77 -1.84 -4.71
C PRO A 500 -12.53 -1.71 -5.61
N GLN A 501 -11.32 -1.77 -5.05
CA GLN A 501 -10.08 -1.78 -5.83
C GLN A 501 -9.77 -3.17 -6.41
N MET A 502 -10.47 -4.22 -5.95
CA MET A 502 -10.25 -5.62 -6.36
C MET A 502 -10.46 -5.89 -7.85
N ASP A 503 -11.30 -5.11 -8.52
CA ASP A 503 -11.59 -5.23 -9.96
C ASP A 503 -10.66 -4.37 -10.84
N VAL A 504 -9.67 -3.66 -10.25
CA VAL A 504 -8.77 -2.74 -10.95
C VAL A 504 -7.40 -3.39 -11.15
N ASP A 505 -6.89 -3.38 -12.38
CA ASP A 505 -5.53 -3.86 -12.67
C ASP A 505 -4.47 -2.89 -12.09
N ILE A 506 -3.69 -3.36 -11.12
CA ILE A 506 -2.69 -2.57 -10.37
C ILE A 506 -1.38 -2.31 -11.13
N ARG A 507 -1.28 -2.75 -12.40
CA ARG A 507 -0.10 -2.55 -13.25
C ARG A 507 0.10 -1.08 -13.58
N LYS A 508 1.27 -0.57 -13.23
CA LYS A 508 1.76 0.77 -13.58
C LYS A 508 2.70 0.72 -14.79
N PRO A 509 2.88 1.82 -15.54
CA PRO A 509 3.93 1.90 -16.56
C PRO A 509 5.32 1.73 -15.93
N ILE A 510 6.24 1.11 -16.67
CA ILE A 510 7.61 0.82 -16.20
C ILE A 510 8.33 2.13 -15.87
N THR A 511 8.99 2.15 -14.71
CA THR A 511 9.85 3.27 -14.28
C THR A 511 11.22 3.13 -14.94
N PRO A 512 11.67 4.06 -15.80
CA PRO A 512 12.98 3.96 -16.43
C PRO A 512 14.10 4.08 -15.38
N GLY A 513 15.15 3.26 -15.49
CA GLY A 513 16.27 3.22 -14.53
C GLY A 513 15.94 2.59 -13.18
N PHE A 514 14.84 1.83 -13.06
CA PHE A 514 14.52 1.03 -11.86
C PHE A 514 14.08 -0.38 -12.26
N GLY A 515 14.94 -1.37 -11.98
CA GLY A 515 14.72 -2.79 -12.28
C GLY A 515 16.01 -3.58 -12.15
N ILE A 516 16.05 -4.77 -12.75
CA ILE A 516 17.29 -5.54 -12.95
C ILE A 516 17.75 -5.31 -14.40
N GLU A 517 18.64 -4.34 -14.58
CA GLU A 517 19.35 -4.12 -15.83
C GLU A 517 20.68 -4.88 -15.79
N ARG A 518 21.11 -5.47 -16.92
CA ARG A 518 22.43 -6.09 -17.05
C ARG A 518 23.50 -5.00 -16.96
N PRO A 519 24.62 -5.19 -16.25
CA PRO A 519 25.74 -4.26 -16.33
C PRO A 519 26.20 -4.20 -17.80
N VAL A 520 26.32 -3.00 -18.35
CA VAL A 520 26.72 -2.82 -19.76
C VAL A 520 28.19 -3.21 -19.87
N GLN A 521 28.47 -4.39 -20.41
CA GLN A 521 29.83 -4.85 -20.65
C GLN A 521 30.56 -3.85 -21.54
N SER A 522 31.59 -3.20 -21.00
CA SER A 522 32.36 -2.11 -21.63
C SER A 522 33.23 -2.55 -22.81
N ASN A 523 33.08 -3.79 -23.27
CA ASN A 523 33.91 -4.45 -24.29
C ASN A 523 33.18 -4.65 -25.63
N GLN A 524 32.26 -3.75 -25.99
CA GLN A 524 31.80 -3.58 -27.37
C GLN A 524 32.06 -2.15 -27.85
N SER A 525 33.30 -1.91 -28.28
CA SER A 525 33.68 -0.73 -29.06
C SER A 525 32.89 -0.70 -30.37
N THR A 526 32.03 0.30 -30.53
CA THR A 526 31.16 0.45 -31.70
C THR A 526 31.97 0.73 -32.97
N SER A 527 32.02 -0.25 -33.87
CA SER A 527 32.62 -0.15 -35.20
C SER A 527 31.66 -0.71 -36.25
N ASP A 528 30.46 -0.14 -36.30
CA ASP A 528 29.30 -0.65 -37.07
C ASP A 528 28.39 0.51 -37.52
N ASP A 529 29.00 1.62 -37.96
CA ASP A 529 28.33 2.90 -38.25
C ASP A 529 29.03 3.64 -39.43
N MET A 530 29.39 2.88 -40.48
CA MET A 530 30.10 3.35 -41.69
C MET A 530 29.67 2.56 -42.96
N LEU A 531 28.35 2.39 -43.16
CA LEU A 531 27.76 1.88 -44.41
C LEU A 531 26.45 2.62 -44.72
N GLU A 532 26.56 3.84 -45.26
CA GLU A 532 25.52 4.42 -46.11
C GLU A 532 25.98 4.26 -47.56
N ASP A 533 25.20 3.57 -48.39
CA ASP A 533 25.52 3.31 -49.79
C ASP A 533 25.31 4.57 -50.66
N ASP A 534 26.18 4.71 -51.66
CA ASP A 534 26.10 5.74 -52.71
C ASP A 534 25.09 5.30 -53.78
N ASP A 535 23.94 5.97 -53.85
CA ASP A 535 23.03 5.89 -54.99
C ASP A 535 22.39 7.27 -55.24
N SER A 536 22.60 7.79 -56.45
CA SER A 536 22.17 9.14 -56.86
C SER A 536 21.03 9.07 -57.87
N ASP A 537 20.05 9.96 -57.74
CA ASP A 537 19.16 10.34 -58.84
C ASP A 537 18.62 11.77 -58.63
N ASP A 538 18.48 12.53 -59.72
CA ASP A 538 18.14 13.96 -59.74
C ASP A 538 16.99 14.23 -60.72
N GLU A 539 15.89 14.85 -60.25
CA GLU A 539 15.02 15.70 -61.08
C GLU A 539 14.26 16.77 -60.25
N GLY A 540 14.71 18.03 -60.36
CA GLY A 540 13.88 19.13 -60.87
C GLY A 540 12.71 19.74 -60.07
N GLY A 541 12.90 20.97 -59.54
CA GLY A 541 11.81 21.98 -59.56
C GLY A 541 11.69 23.03 -58.42
N ILE A 542 12.16 24.27 -58.67
CA ILE A 542 11.41 25.56 -58.59
C ILE A 542 10.47 25.81 -57.37
N ARG A 543 10.46 26.94 -56.60
CA ARG A 543 11.14 28.27 -56.48
C ARG A 543 10.55 28.98 -55.21
N VAL A 544 10.99 30.11 -54.62
CA VAL A 544 12.21 30.98 -54.61
C VAL A 544 12.11 31.94 -53.38
N ASP A 545 13.16 32.71 -53.07
CA ASP A 545 13.29 33.78 -52.04
C ASP A 545 13.16 33.36 -50.54
N GLY A 546 13.89 33.99 -49.61
CA GLY A 546 14.95 35.00 -49.77
C GLY A 546 15.59 35.46 -48.44
N THR A 547 16.78 36.08 -48.54
CA THR A 547 17.37 37.19 -47.73
C THR A 547 16.78 37.52 -46.33
N ASP A 548 17.54 37.69 -45.25
CA ASP A 548 18.98 37.98 -45.08
C ASP A 548 19.57 37.43 -43.76
N GLY A 549 20.91 37.40 -43.68
CA GLY A 549 21.66 37.24 -42.41
C GLY A 549 22.15 38.58 -41.85
N PRO A 550 23.36 38.69 -41.25
CA PRO A 550 24.30 37.59 -40.93
C PRO A 550 25.05 37.74 -39.58
N ALA A 551 25.89 36.73 -39.28
CA ALA A 551 27.18 36.86 -38.57
C ALA A 551 27.15 37.21 -37.03
N GLN A 552 28.22 37.06 -36.24
CA GLN A 552 29.60 36.64 -36.56
C GLN A 552 30.36 36.11 -35.30
N THR A 553 31.16 35.03 -35.44
CA THR A 553 32.41 34.72 -34.65
C THR A 553 32.32 34.60 -33.10
N ASN A 554 33.23 33.98 -32.34
CA ASN A 554 34.41 33.11 -32.49
C ASN A 554 34.42 32.18 -31.23
N GLY A 555 35.17 31.09 -31.07
CA GLY A 555 36.26 30.45 -31.83
C GLY A 555 36.66 29.14 -31.08
N ALA A 556 37.62 28.36 -31.58
CA ALA A 556 37.83 26.97 -31.14
C ALA A 556 39.13 26.70 -30.34
N ALA A 557 39.31 25.43 -29.94
CA ALA A 557 40.44 24.79 -29.24
C ALA A 557 40.54 25.05 -27.70
N GLY A 558 41.06 24.11 -26.90
CA GLY A 558 41.60 22.77 -27.24
C GLY A 558 41.85 21.86 -26.02
N ASN A 559 42.40 20.66 -26.26
CA ASN A 559 42.57 19.58 -25.27
C ASN A 559 43.42 19.93 -24.04
N GLY A 560 43.11 19.32 -22.89
CA GLY A 560 43.98 19.22 -21.72
C GLY A 560 43.48 18.16 -20.74
N MET A 561 44.17 17.01 -20.65
CA MET A 561 43.80 15.89 -19.77
C MET A 561 44.92 15.70 -18.74
N GLN A 562 44.63 15.89 -17.44
CA GLN A 562 45.63 15.71 -16.39
C GLN A 562 45.01 15.35 -15.03
N TYR A 563 45.51 14.26 -14.43
CA TYR A 563 45.27 13.90 -13.04
C TYR A 563 46.38 14.48 -12.15
N HIS A 564 46.03 14.96 -10.95
CA HIS A 564 46.93 14.87 -9.79
C HIS A 564 46.16 14.93 -8.45
N ASP A 565 46.88 14.64 -7.38
CA ASP A 565 46.38 14.17 -6.07
C ASP A 565 46.65 15.16 -4.90
N SER A 566 46.02 14.88 -3.75
CA SER A 566 46.41 15.19 -2.36
C SER A 566 46.20 16.60 -1.73
N GLN A 567 45.30 16.62 -0.73
CA GLN A 567 45.39 17.19 0.64
C GLN A 567 45.86 18.64 0.94
N GLY A 568 45.08 19.34 1.78
CA GLY A 568 45.47 20.54 2.58
C GLY A 568 45.28 21.90 1.87
N ASP A 569 44.94 23.01 2.55
CA ASP A 569 44.52 23.16 3.95
C ASP A 569 43.67 24.47 4.13
N GLU A 570 43.37 24.86 5.39
CA GLU A 570 42.39 25.87 5.85
C GLU A 570 42.34 27.30 5.21
N ALA A 571 41.24 28.01 5.57
CA ALA A 571 41.09 29.48 5.78
C ALA A 571 40.41 30.38 4.70
N ASN A 572 39.11 30.62 4.94
CA ASN A 572 38.37 31.89 4.77
C ASN A 572 38.48 32.73 3.46
N GLY A 573 37.44 32.61 2.62
CA GLY A 573 36.28 33.49 2.81
C GLY A 573 35.96 34.52 1.72
N TYR A 574 34.88 34.27 0.95
CA TYR A 574 34.19 35.30 0.15
C TYR A 574 32.67 35.27 0.32
N THR A 575 32.16 36.37 0.89
CA THR A 575 30.88 37.06 0.62
C THR A 575 29.62 36.25 0.30
N ALA A 576 28.61 36.38 1.17
CA ALA A 576 27.27 35.86 0.94
C ALA A 576 26.48 36.64 -0.13
N ASN A 577 25.69 35.91 -0.92
CA ASN A 577 24.33 36.34 -1.29
C ASN A 577 23.50 35.11 -1.70
N GLY A 578 22.45 34.82 -0.92
CA GLY A 578 21.63 33.62 -1.05
C GLY A 578 20.77 33.45 0.20
N THR A 579 19.59 34.06 0.20
CA THR A 579 18.74 34.15 1.39
C THR A 579 18.15 32.78 1.76
N ASN A 580 18.45 32.34 3.00
CA ASN A 580 17.88 31.13 3.58
C ASN A 580 16.36 31.16 3.54
N ASN A 581 15.75 30.05 3.11
CA ASN A 581 14.40 29.69 3.52
C ASN A 581 14.41 28.27 4.11
N MET A 582 15.12 28.12 5.24
CA MET A 582 15.14 26.89 6.02
C MET A 582 13.75 26.62 6.61
N VAL A 583 12.95 25.82 5.90
CA VAL A 583 11.78 25.18 6.50
C VAL A 583 12.30 24.11 7.47
N ALA A 584 12.07 24.31 8.76
CA ALA A 584 12.42 23.33 9.79
C ALA A 584 11.75 21.97 9.47
N PRO A 585 12.37 20.82 9.81
CA PRO A 585 11.86 19.50 9.46
C PRO A 585 10.55 19.20 10.20
N GLY A 586 9.43 19.59 9.60
CA GLY A 586 8.10 19.18 10.02
C GLY A 586 7.96 17.66 9.95
N ASN A 587 7.13 17.09 10.84
CA ASN A 587 6.83 15.67 10.82
C ASN A 587 6.40 15.25 9.40
N LEU A 588 7.16 14.34 8.78
CA LEU A 588 6.85 13.82 7.46
C LEU A 588 5.50 13.11 7.54
N LEU A 589 4.48 13.73 6.92
CA LEU A 589 3.13 13.20 6.82
C LEU A 589 3.21 11.75 6.32
N ASP A 590 2.45 10.84 6.94
CA ASP A 590 2.49 9.42 6.56
C ASP A 590 1.79 9.17 5.21
N ILE A 591 1.78 7.94 4.67
CA ILE A 591 1.21 7.69 3.33
C ILE A 591 -0.31 7.95 3.30
N GLU A 592 -1.04 7.63 4.36
CA GLU A 592 -2.48 7.92 4.48
C GLU A 592 -2.70 9.46 4.54
N GLU A 593 -1.79 10.16 5.22
CA GLU A 593 -1.83 11.62 5.41
C GLU A 593 -1.30 12.44 4.21
N ARG A 594 -0.38 11.90 3.41
CA ARG A 594 0.03 12.46 2.10
C ARG A 594 -1.09 12.36 1.09
N ILE A 595 -1.78 11.23 1.03
CA ILE A 595 -2.99 11.06 0.22
C ILE A 595 -4.11 12.01 0.71
N ALA A 596 -4.04 12.52 1.95
CA ALA A 596 -4.94 13.55 2.49
C ALA A 596 -4.49 15.00 2.26
N ALA A 597 -3.18 15.24 2.08
CA ALA A 597 -2.57 16.57 2.05
C ALA A 597 -2.03 16.98 0.67
N ASP A 598 -1.90 16.06 -0.28
CA ASP A 598 -1.56 16.36 -1.68
C ASP A 598 -2.77 17.01 -2.37
N GLY A 599 -2.88 18.34 -2.19
CA GLY A 599 -4.02 19.18 -2.54
C GLY A 599 -4.26 19.39 -4.03
N LEU A 600 -4.05 18.36 -4.86
CA LEU A 600 -4.19 18.39 -6.32
C LEU A 600 -5.64 18.24 -6.80
N LEU A 601 -6.59 18.11 -5.89
CA LEU A 601 -8.02 18.10 -6.18
C LEU A 601 -8.65 19.42 -5.76
N GLY A 602 -8.98 20.24 -6.75
CA GLY A 602 -9.75 21.46 -6.56
C GLY A 602 -11.14 21.15 -6.01
N GLY A 603 -11.55 21.88 -4.97
CA GLY A 603 -12.88 21.79 -4.38
C GLY A 603 -12.96 21.05 -3.04
N ASN A 604 -14.19 20.95 -2.52
CA ASN A 604 -14.44 20.37 -1.19
C ASN A 604 -14.49 18.83 -1.19
N ASP A 605 -14.45 18.20 -2.36
CA ASP A 605 -14.64 16.76 -2.53
C ASP A 605 -13.33 15.98 -2.29
N TYR A 606 -13.22 15.39 -1.10
CA TYR A 606 -12.23 14.33 -0.86
C TYR A 606 -12.74 13.05 -1.54
N PRO A 607 -11.94 12.31 -2.32
CA PRO A 607 -12.34 11.03 -2.92
C PRO A 607 -12.37 9.87 -1.89
N ILE A 608 -13.16 10.03 -0.82
CA ILE A 608 -13.46 8.99 0.18
C ILE A 608 -14.96 8.71 0.17
N TYR A 609 -15.31 7.59 -0.46
CA TYR A 609 -16.50 6.74 -0.22
C TYR A 609 -17.75 7.43 0.34
N ASP A 610 -18.36 8.35 -0.42
CA ASP A 610 -19.68 8.88 -0.08
C ASP A 610 -20.74 7.77 -0.18
N SER A 611 -21.01 7.19 0.98
CA SER A 611 -21.96 6.11 1.23
C SER A 611 -22.87 6.43 2.43
N GLU A 612 -22.82 7.67 2.94
CA GLU A 612 -23.65 8.13 4.05
C GLU A 612 -24.76 9.11 3.61
N ASP A 613 -24.53 10.06 2.69
CA ASP A 613 -25.49 11.17 2.49
C ASP A 613 -26.47 11.02 1.29
N GLU A 614 -26.19 10.11 0.34
CA GLU A 614 -27.05 9.85 -0.83
C GLU A 614 -27.70 8.46 -0.87
N SER A 615 -26.95 7.38 -0.61
CA SER A 615 -27.47 5.99 -0.69
C SER A 615 -28.62 5.75 0.27
N ASN A 616 -28.43 6.08 1.56
CA ASN A 616 -29.47 5.90 2.59
C ASN A 616 -30.77 6.61 2.20
N ALA A 617 -30.70 7.80 1.61
CA ALA A 617 -31.90 8.57 1.24
C ALA A 617 -32.69 7.95 0.08
N GLN A 618 -32.03 7.21 -0.82
CA GLN A 618 -32.65 6.49 -1.93
C GLN A 618 -33.19 5.12 -1.46
N ASP A 619 -32.36 4.34 -0.75
CA ASP A 619 -32.71 3.01 -0.28
C ASP A 619 -33.83 3.08 0.78
N GLU A 620 -33.80 4.05 1.71
CA GLU A 620 -34.89 4.31 2.67
C GLU A 620 -36.23 4.68 2.00
N LEU A 621 -36.19 5.24 0.79
CA LEU A 621 -37.37 5.59 -0.01
C LEU A 621 -37.92 4.35 -0.73
N GLU A 622 -37.04 3.47 -1.24
CA GLU A 622 -37.44 2.18 -1.82
C GLU A 622 -38.03 1.24 -0.75
N GLU A 623 -37.44 1.17 0.46
CA GLU A 623 -38.02 0.48 1.62
C GLU A 623 -39.40 1.05 1.99
N ALA A 624 -39.50 2.37 2.16
CA ALA A 624 -40.76 3.00 2.51
C ALA A 624 -41.83 2.85 1.40
N ARG A 625 -41.42 2.73 0.13
CA ARG A 625 -42.31 2.43 -1.01
C ARG A 625 -42.84 0.99 -0.96
N GLN A 626 -42.09 0.04 -0.41
CA GLN A 626 -42.56 -1.32 -0.17
C GLN A 626 -43.52 -1.41 1.03
N VAL A 627 -43.25 -0.66 2.10
CA VAL A 627 -44.10 -0.63 3.32
C VAL A 627 -45.38 0.19 3.13
N GLY A 628 -45.31 1.29 2.36
CA GLY A 628 -46.44 2.15 2.03
C GLY A 628 -46.92 3.09 3.15
N GLY A 629 -48.07 3.72 2.92
CA GLY A 629 -48.75 4.59 3.89
C GLY A 629 -48.07 5.94 4.17
N LEU A 630 -48.42 6.55 5.29
CA LEU A 630 -47.98 7.91 5.66
C LEU A 630 -46.45 8.05 5.81
N GLN A 631 -45.75 6.97 6.18
CA GLN A 631 -44.28 6.95 6.28
C GLN A 631 -43.62 7.20 4.92
N TYR A 632 -44.15 6.61 3.84
CA TYR A 632 -43.67 6.87 2.48
C TYR A 632 -43.82 8.35 2.10
N TYR A 633 -45.00 8.93 2.28
CA TYR A 633 -45.23 10.34 1.97
C TYR A 633 -44.35 11.28 2.82
N TYR A 634 -44.13 10.97 4.10
CA TYR A 634 -43.22 11.73 4.95
C TYR A 634 -41.76 11.66 4.44
N LYS A 635 -41.24 10.47 4.12
CA LYS A 635 -39.89 10.32 3.56
C LYS A 635 -39.76 10.95 2.18
N LEU A 636 -40.76 10.82 1.30
CA LEU A 636 -40.78 11.42 -0.03
C LEU A 636 -40.77 12.95 0.04
N THR A 637 -41.59 13.55 0.90
CA THR A 637 -41.58 15.00 1.12
C THR A 637 -40.23 15.47 1.68
N LYS A 638 -39.64 14.72 2.64
CA LYS A 638 -38.31 15.00 3.18
C LYS A 638 -37.20 14.90 2.13
N TYR A 639 -37.26 13.91 1.23
CA TYR A 639 -36.33 13.74 0.11
C TYR A 639 -36.43 14.92 -0.87
N ASN A 640 -37.64 15.25 -1.32
CA ASN A 640 -37.89 16.38 -2.22
C ASN A 640 -37.47 17.72 -1.59
N LEU A 641 -37.69 17.90 -0.29
CA LEU A 641 -37.25 19.08 0.46
C LEU A 641 -35.71 19.16 0.58
N LYS A 642 -35.02 18.04 0.81
CA LYS A 642 -33.53 17.98 0.82
C LYS A 642 -32.96 18.29 -0.57
N SER A 643 -33.58 17.77 -1.63
CA SER A 643 -33.18 18.01 -3.02
C SER A 643 -33.40 19.47 -3.45
N ALA A 644 -34.60 20.02 -3.21
CA ALA A 644 -34.88 21.44 -3.44
C ALA A 644 -33.97 22.35 -2.61
N GLY A 645 -33.68 21.96 -1.36
CA GLY A 645 -32.69 22.62 -0.48
C GLY A 645 -31.28 22.63 -1.07
N ARG A 646 -30.77 21.50 -1.56
CA ARG A 646 -29.46 21.46 -2.26
C ARG A 646 -29.46 22.34 -3.51
N ASN A 647 -30.48 22.24 -4.38
CA ASN A 647 -30.54 23.02 -5.63
C ASN A 647 -30.63 24.54 -5.35
N THR A 648 -31.42 24.96 -4.36
CA THR A 648 -31.52 26.37 -3.96
C THR A 648 -30.27 26.89 -3.27
N ILE A 649 -29.59 26.07 -2.44
CA ILE A 649 -28.28 26.42 -1.87
C ILE A 649 -27.22 26.54 -2.97
N GLN A 650 -27.24 25.65 -3.97
CA GLN A 650 -26.32 25.69 -5.11
C GLN A 650 -26.54 26.96 -5.95
N PHE A 651 -27.80 27.29 -6.27
CA PHE A 651 -28.17 28.54 -6.95
C PHE A 651 -27.78 29.78 -6.12
N LEU A 652 -28.03 29.79 -4.81
CA LEU A 652 -27.60 30.87 -3.91
C LEU A 652 -26.08 30.98 -3.78
N SER A 653 -25.33 29.88 -3.93
CA SER A 653 -23.87 29.90 -3.94
C SER A 653 -23.31 30.49 -5.24
N TYR A 654 -24.03 30.34 -6.35
CA TYR A 654 -23.73 31.00 -7.63
C TYR A 654 -23.98 32.52 -7.60
N LEU A 655 -24.83 32.98 -6.66
CA LEU A 655 -25.21 34.39 -6.49
C LEU A 655 -24.40 35.13 -5.40
N ARG A 656 -23.36 34.52 -4.82
CA ARG A 656 -22.49 35.17 -3.82
C ARG A 656 -21.02 35.09 -4.23
N PRO A 657 -20.30 36.22 -4.33
CA PRO A 657 -18.87 36.22 -4.60
C PRO A 657 -18.09 35.79 -3.35
N PHE A 658 -17.92 34.48 -3.16
CA PHE A 658 -16.78 33.96 -2.42
C PHE A 658 -15.53 34.01 -3.31
N PRO A 659 -14.33 34.21 -2.76
CA PRO A 659 -13.10 33.96 -3.51
C PRO A 659 -13.06 32.48 -3.90
N GLN A 660 -13.17 32.21 -5.20
CA GLN A 660 -12.88 30.89 -5.73
C GLN A 660 -11.37 30.62 -5.58
N PRO A 661 -10.94 29.39 -5.28
CA PRO A 661 -9.52 29.06 -5.33
C PRO A 661 -9.01 29.28 -6.75
N THR A 662 -7.92 30.01 -6.92
CA THR A 662 -7.32 30.25 -8.23
C THR A 662 -6.91 28.91 -8.84
N GLU A 663 -7.56 28.52 -9.94
CA GLU A 663 -7.12 27.37 -10.72
C GLU A 663 -5.75 27.71 -11.30
N LEU A 664 -4.71 27.03 -10.79
CA LEU A 664 -3.36 27.16 -11.32
C LEU A 664 -3.34 26.57 -12.74
N PRO A 665 -2.83 27.29 -13.75
CA PRO A 665 -2.65 26.73 -15.09
C PRO A 665 -1.84 25.44 -15.03
N GLU A 666 -2.17 24.46 -15.87
CA GLU A 666 -1.44 23.21 -15.97
C GLU A 666 0.03 23.48 -16.34
N GLY A 667 0.93 23.32 -15.36
CA GLY A 667 2.35 23.67 -15.46
C GLY A 667 2.84 24.78 -14.52
N ALA A 668 1.96 25.58 -13.91
CA ALA A 668 2.31 26.69 -13.03
C ALA A 668 2.81 26.29 -11.61
N GLY A 669 3.30 25.05 -11.45
CA GLY A 669 3.89 24.52 -10.22
C GLY A 669 5.26 23.92 -10.49
N GLY A 670 6.31 24.75 -10.38
CA GLY A 670 7.67 24.45 -10.84
C GLY A 670 8.45 23.40 -10.04
N GLY A 671 8.08 22.12 -10.15
CA GLY A 671 8.87 20.97 -9.69
C GLY A 671 9.40 20.15 -10.88
N ARG A 672 10.73 19.98 -10.97
CA ARG A 672 11.40 19.41 -12.17
C ARG A 672 11.00 17.98 -12.53
N ASN A 673 10.37 17.24 -11.62
CA ASN A 673 9.99 15.83 -11.80
C ASN A 673 8.64 15.62 -12.54
N ARG A 674 7.91 16.67 -12.90
CA ARG A 674 6.54 16.54 -13.43
C ARG A 674 6.39 16.18 -14.91
N ARG A 675 7.47 16.19 -15.71
CA ARG A 675 7.43 15.86 -17.15
C ARG A 675 7.62 14.36 -17.48
N ILE A 676 7.56 13.46 -16.49
CA ILE A 676 7.91 12.03 -16.64
C ILE A 676 6.70 11.09 -16.47
N LEU A 677 5.57 11.58 -15.94
CA LEU A 677 4.28 10.88 -16.05
C LEU A 677 3.46 11.52 -17.19
N GLY A 678 2.87 10.68 -18.03
CA GLY A 678 1.87 11.10 -19.01
C GLY A 678 0.53 11.47 -18.36
N ASP A 679 -0.40 11.93 -19.19
CA ASP A 679 -1.68 12.49 -18.79
C ASP A 679 -2.58 11.51 -17.99
N ASP A 680 -3.65 12.06 -17.39
CA ASP A 680 -4.68 11.37 -16.60
C ASP A 680 -4.22 10.74 -15.27
N ILE A 681 -4.14 11.55 -14.21
CA ILE A 681 -4.32 11.04 -12.83
C ILE A 681 -5.80 10.67 -12.64
N GLN A 682 -6.18 9.46 -13.05
CA GLN A 682 -7.57 8.98 -13.00
C GLN A 682 -8.06 8.73 -11.57
N VAL A 683 -8.55 9.77 -10.89
CA VAL A 683 -9.19 9.67 -9.57
C VAL A 683 -10.57 9.01 -9.69
N LYS A 684 -10.57 7.68 -9.70
CA LYS A 684 -11.78 6.84 -9.78
C LYS A 684 -12.56 6.92 -8.46
N ARG A 685 -13.73 7.57 -8.49
CA ARG A 685 -14.68 7.59 -7.36
C ARG A 685 -15.34 6.20 -7.22
N PHE A 686 -15.00 5.47 -6.17
CA PHE A 686 -15.56 4.14 -5.90
C PHE A 686 -16.89 4.24 -5.12
N LYS A 687 -17.94 3.58 -5.62
CA LYS A 687 -19.24 3.46 -4.96
C LYS A 687 -19.39 2.07 -4.33
N ALA A 688 -19.99 2.00 -3.14
CA ALA A 688 -20.26 0.73 -2.48
C ALA A 688 -21.36 -0.08 -3.22
N PRO A 689 -21.33 -1.42 -3.18
CA PRO A 689 -22.47 -2.25 -3.59
C PRO A 689 -23.75 -1.88 -2.83
N LYS A 690 -24.92 -2.03 -3.46
CA LYS A 690 -26.23 -1.73 -2.82
C LYS A 690 -26.36 -2.43 -1.46
N GLY A 691 -26.89 -1.73 -0.47
CA GLY A 691 -27.05 -2.22 0.90
C GLY A 691 -25.76 -2.36 1.73
N LYS A 692 -24.57 -2.17 1.14
CA LYS A 692 -23.28 -2.28 1.84
C LYS A 692 -22.63 -0.92 2.09
N ARG A 693 -21.90 -0.82 3.20
CA ARG A 693 -21.16 0.39 3.63
C ARG A 693 -19.67 0.11 3.62
N ILE A 694 -18.85 1.10 3.31
CA ILE A 694 -17.39 0.97 3.26
C ILE A 694 -16.77 1.70 4.46
N HIS A 695 -15.87 1.02 5.15
CA HIS A 695 -15.15 1.57 6.30
C HIS A 695 -13.73 1.99 5.91
N VAL A 696 -13.50 3.29 5.79
CA VAL A 696 -12.15 3.88 5.81
C VAL A 696 -11.76 4.15 7.26
N PRO A 697 -10.67 3.58 7.78
CA PRO A 697 -10.23 3.88 9.13
C PRO A 697 -9.44 5.19 9.16
N VAL A 698 -10.02 6.27 9.69
CA VAL A 698 -9.38 7.59 9.78
C VAL A 698 -8.47 7.67 11.01
N ARG A 699 -7.19 8.01 10.81
CA ARG A 699 -6.25 8.24 11.91
C ARG A 699 -6.54 9.58 12.59
N VAL A 700 -6.77 9.56 13.89
CA VAL A 700 -6.92 10.78 14.72
C VAL A 700 -5.62 11.00 15.49
N GLU A 701 -4.92 12.11 15.21
CA GLU A 701 -3.75 12.47 16.00
C GLU A 701 -4.13 13.01 17.39
N PRO A 702 -3.30 12.78 18.43
CA PRO A 702 -3.44 13.46 19.73
C PRO A 702 -3.49 14.99 19.62
N LYS A 703 -2.79 15.57 18.62
CA LYS A 703 -2.80 17.01 18.30
C LYS A 703 -4.22 17.55 18.08
N VAL A 704 -5.14 16.73 17.56
CA VAL A 704 -6.54 17.11 17.29
C VAL A 704 -7.28 17.42 18.59
N PHE A 705 -7.08 16.62 19.65
CA PHE A 705 -7.74 16.86 20.93
C PHE A 705 -7.27 18.18 21.56
N PHE A 706 -5.96 18.46 21.54
CA PHE A 706 -5.41 19.74 21.98
C PHE A 706 -5.86 20.93 21.11
N ALA A 707 -6.11 20.71 19.82
CA ALA A 707 -6.69 21.75 18.95
C ALA A 707 -8.15 22.05 19.34
N VAL A 708 -8.96 21.04 19.62
CA VAL A 708 -10.36 21.21 20.10
C VAL A 708 -10.39 21.90 21.45
N GLU A 709 -9.55 21.49 22.39
CA GLU A 709 -9.36 22.15 23.70
C GLU A 709 -8.97 23.62 23.54
N ARG A 710 -8.00 23.93 22.67
CA ARG A 710 -7.62 25.31 22.34
C ARG A 710 -8.81 26.13 21.79
N THR A 711 -9.62 25.55 20.89
CA THR A 711 -10.81 26.25 20.38
C THR A 711 -11.87 26.50 21.46
N PHE A 712 -12.03 25.58 22.41
CA PHE A 712 -12.92 25.76 23.55
C PHE A 712 -12.41 26.88 24.48
N LEU A 713 -11.11 26.90 24.78
CA LEU A 713 -10.48 27.96 25.56
C LEU A 713 -10.63 29.34 24.90
N SER A 714 -10.44 29.47 23.59
CA SER A 714 -10.66 30.75 22.89
C SER A 714 -12.14 31.19 22.91
N TRP A 715 -13.08 30.25 22.79
CA TRP A 715 -14.51 30.57 22.92
C TRP A 715 -14.89 30.99 24.35
N LEU A 716 -14.24 30.41 25.37
CA LEU A 716 -14.38 30.80 26.77
C LEU A 716 -13.78 32.20 27.00
N GLU A 717 -12.62 32.49 26.41
CA GLU A 717 -11.99 33.82 26.44
C GLU A 717 -12.90 34.91 25.85
N PHE A 718 -13.51 34.67 24.68
CA PHE A 718 -14.50 35.60 24.11
C PHE A 718 -15.70 35.82 25.04
N SER A 719 -16.17 34.78 25.73
CA SER A 719 -17.23 34.92 26.74
C SER A 719 -16.80 35.78 27.93
N ILE A 720 -15.52 35.72 28.35
CA ILE A 720 -14.96 36.58 29.40
C ILE A 720 -14.89 38.02 28.92
N TRP A 721 -14.39 38.28 27.70
CA TRP A 721 -14.33 39.64 27.13
C TRP A 721 -15.72 40.29 27.04
N VAL A 722 -16.74 39.56 26.56
CA VAL A 722 -18.13 40.05 26.51
C VAL A 722 -18.68 40.30 27.92
N SER A 723 -18.41 39.41 28.88
CA SER A 723 -18.80 39.62 30.29
C SER A 723 -18.08 40.82 30.93
N GLY A 724 -16.85 41.12 30.52
CA GLY A 724 -16.11 42.30 30.95
C GLY A 724 -16.75 43.60 30.44
N ILE A 725 -17.21 43.62 29.19
CA ILE A 725 -17.99 44.75 28.62
C ILE A 725 -19.32 44.93 29.37
N ALA A 726 -20.01 43.84 29.70
CA ALA A 726 -21.22 43.91 30.52
C ALA A 726 -20.94 44.50 31.92
N LEU A 727 -19.85 44.09 32.57
CA LEU A 727 -19.46 44.55 33.91
C LEU A 727 -19.03 46.03 33.93
N THR A 728 -18.28 46.50 32.93
CA THR A 728 -17.94 47.93 32.83
C THR A 728 -19.17 48.80 32.55
N LEU A 729 -20.12 48.33 31.74
CA LEU A 729 -21.40 49.00 31.53
C LEU A 729 -22.28 49.05 32.80
N LEU A 730 -22.17 48.08 33.71
CA LEU A 730 -22.83 48.15 35.03
C LEU A 730 -22.13 49.11 35.99
N ASN A 731 -20.79 49.10 36.04
CA ASN A 731 -20.03 49.92 36.98
C ASN A 731 -20.02 51.43 36.63
N PHE A 732 -20.07 51.77 35.33
CA PHE A 732 -20.02 53.17 34.87
C PHE A 732 -21.36 53.66 34.26
N GLY A 733 -22.36 52.79 34.11
CA GLY A 733 -23.62 53.11 33.44
C GLY A 733 -24.76 53.41 34.40
N HIS A 734 -24.86 54.67 34.86
CA HIS A 734 -25.96 55.11 35.72
C HIS A 734 -27.34 55.22 35.02
N ASP A 735 -27.38 55.19 33.68
CA ASP A 735 -28.62 55.24 32.89
C ASP A 735 -29.39 53.90 32.91
N LYS A 736 -30.72 53.96 32.94
CA LYS A 736 -31.59 52.80 32.69
C LYS A 736 -31.29 52.09 31.36
N ILE A 737 -30.85 52.84 30.34
CA ILE A 737 -30.45 52.30 29.03
C ILE A 737 -29.18 51.46 29.15
N SER A 738 -28.17 51.96 29.87
CA SER A 738 -26.91 51.24 30.10
C SER A 738 -27.15 49.90 30.80
N ILE A 739 -28.00 49.89 31.84
CA ILE A 739 -28.40 48.67 32.56
C ILE A 739 -29.08 47.65 31.62
N ILE A 740 -30.01 48.08 30.77
CA ILE A 740 -30.67 47.21 29.77
C ILE A 740 -29.63 46.60 28.81
N THR A 741 -28.67 47.41 28.34
CA THR A 741 -27.67 46.95 27.37
C THR A 741 -26.59 46.07 28.01
N ALA A 742 -26.25 46.29 29.28
CA ALA A 742 -25.41 45.38 30.05
C ALA A 742 -26.08 44.00 30.21
N TRP A 743 -27.38 43.95 30.55
CA TRP A 743 -28.14 42.70 30.59
C TRP A 743 -28.13 41.96 29.23
N ALA A 744 -28.23 42.68 28.11
CA ALA A 744 -28.12 42.07 26.79
C ALA A 744 -26.74 41.42 26.55
N PHE A 745 -25.64 42.09 26.93
CA PHE A 745 -24.30 41.51 26.85
C PHE A 745 -24.10 40.34 27.82
N THR A 746 -24.64 40.39 29.05
CA THR A 746 -24.59 39.27 30.01
C THR A 746 -25.31 38.03 29.46
N VAL A 747 -26.52 38.19 28.92
CA VAL A 747 -27.27 37.07 28.31
C VAL A 747 -26.50 36.50 27.11
N MET A 748 -25.89 37.36 26.29
CA MET A 748 -25.09 36.93 25.14
C MET A 748 -23.82 36.16 25.58
N ALA A 749 -23.11 36.61 26.63
CA ALA A 749 -22.01 35.85 27.23
C ALA A 749 -22.45 34.48 27.75
N CYS A 750 -23.57 34.38 28.47
CA CYS A 750 -24.11 33.10 28.92
C CYS A 750 -24.44 32.15 27.74
N LEU A 751 -24.97 32.67 26.64
CA LEU A 751 -25.23 31.89 25.43
C LEU A 751 -23.93 31.42 24.76
N LEU A 752 -22.88 32.24 24.70
CA LEU A 752 -21.56 31.84 24.19
C LEU A 752 -20.91 30.74 25.04
N LEU A 753 -21.03 30.81 26.36
CA LEU A 753 -20.50 29.81 27.29
C LEU A 753 -21.21 28.45 27.13
N VAL A 754 -22.54 28.46 27.03
CA VAL A 754 -23.33 27.24 26.76
C VAL A 754 -23.01 26.69 25.36
N TYR A 755 -22.89 27.56 24.35
CA TYR A 755 -22.55 27.17 22.98
C TYR A 755 -21.17 26.50 22.91
N SER A 756 -20.14 27.09 23.53
CA SER A 756 -18.77 26.57 23.50
C SER A 756 -18.65 25.21 24.18
N PHE A 757 -19.35 25.01 25.31
CA PHE A 757 -19.41 23.72 26.00
C PHE A 757 -20.12 22.64 25.16
N LEU A 758 -21.28 22.95 24.57
CA LEU A 758 -22.00 22.01 23.70
C LEU A 758 -21.19 21.68 22.43
N LEU A 759 -20.51 22.67 21.85
CA LEU A 759 -19.63 22.50 20.69
C LEU A 759 -18.42 21.62 21.04
N TYR A 760 -17.78 21.83 22.20
CA TYR A 760 -16.69 20.98 22.69
C TYR A 760 -17.15 19.54 22.88
N MET A 761 -18.26 19.32 23.59
CA MET A 761 -18.82 17.97 23.81
C MET A 761 -19.18 17.27 22.49
N TRP A 762 -19.76 17.99 21.53
CA TRP A 762 -20.08 17.47 20.20
C TRP A 762 -18.83 17.14 19.38
N ARG A 763 -17.80 18.01 19.38
CA ARG A 763 -16.51 17.74 18.72
C ARG A 763 -15.83 16.51 19.32
N VAL A 764 -15.74 16.41 20.65
CA VAL A 764 -15.13 15.27 21.36
C VAL A 764 -15.87 13.97 21.07
N ASP A 765 -17.20 13.96 21.07
CA ASP A 765 -17.99 12.77 20.72
C ASP A 765 -17.80 12.33 19.26
N LYS A 766 -17.82 13.28 18.32
CA LYS A 766 -17.56 13.03 16.89
C LYS A 766 -16.18 12.45 16.63
N ILE A 767 -15.15 13.01 17.27
CA ILE A 767 -13.75 12.58 17.13
C ILE A 767 -13.55 11.19 17.76
N ARG A 768 -14.08 10.95 18.97
CA ARG A 768 -14.07 9.61 19.61
C ARG A 768 -14.77 8.54 18.77
N LYS A 769 -15.79 8.91 17.99
CA LYS A 769 -16.51 8.02 17.07
C LYS A 769 -15.88 7.93 15.67
N GLN A 770 -14.76 8.62 15.43
CA GLN A 770 -14.04 8.70 14.14
C GLN A 770 -14.96 9.05 12.93
N ARG A 771 -16.02 9.82 13.17
CA ARG A 771 -17.07 10.09 12.16
C ARG A 771 -16.96 11.48 11.57
N ASP A 772 -16.91 11.53 10.23
CA ASP A 772 -17.09 12.75 9.42
C ASP A 772 -16.12 13.90 9.81
N VAL A 773 -14.85 13.52 9.97
CA VAL A 773 -13.80 14.36 10.58
C VAL A 773 -13.62 15.72 9.86
N LYS A 774 -13.79 15.78 8.53
CA LYS A 774 -13.67 17.02 7.74
C LYS A 774 -14.72 18.09 8.12
N ASN A 775 -15.94 17.68 8.48
CA ASN A 775 -17.01 18.62 8.88
C ASN A 775 -16.95 19.02 10.37
N VAL A 776 -16.13 18.35 11.20
CA VAL A 776 -16.03 18.64 12.65
C VAL A 776 -15.17 19.87 12.95
N TYR A 777 -14.18 20.15 12.09
CA TYR A 777 -13.24 21.26 12.27
C TYR A 777 -13.76 22.61 11.76
N HIS A 778 -14.59 22.64 10.71
CA HIS A 778 -15.04 23.87 10.08
C HIS A 778 -16.36 24.40 10.64
N GLU A 779 -16.27 25.47 11.42
CA GLU A 779 -17.39 26.09 12.12
C GLU A 779 -18.10 27.15 11.26
N LYS A 780 -19.11 26.72 10.48
CA LYS A 780 -19.75 27.54 9.44
C LYS A 780 -20.59 28.73 9.94
N TRP A 781 -20.86 28.86 11.24
CA TRP A 781 -21.85 29.82 11.77
C TRP A 781 -21.46 30.55 13.06
N GLY A 782 -20.66 29.93 13.96
CA GLY A 782 -20.40 30.47 15.31
C GLY A 782 -19.90 31.91 15.32
N PRO A 783 -18.79 32.24 14.64
CA PRO A 783 -18.26 33.61 14.59
C PRO A 783 -19.26 34.62 14.00
N THR A 784 -20.02 34.21 12.97
CA THR A 784 -21.05 35.06 12.34
C THR A 784 -22.19 35.37 13.31
N ILE A 785 -22.61 34.40 14.12
CA ILE A 785 -23.64 34.57 15.16
C ILE A 785 -23.13 35.50 16.28
N LEU A 786 -21.88 35.34 16.73
CA LEU A 786 -21.28 36.26 17.71
C LEU A 786 -21.23 37.69 17.18
N CYS A 787 -20.69 37.91 15.97
CA CYS A 787 -20.61 39.25 15.38
C CYS A 787 -21.99 39.89 15.22
N LEU A 788 -22.99 39.13 14.74
CA LEU A 788 -24.35 39.64 14.60
C LEU A 788 -25.00 39.95 15.95
N GLY A 789 -24.76 39.11 16.98
CA GLY A 789 -25.22 39.35 18.35
C GLY A 789 -24.64 40.63 18.94
N VAL A 790 -23.34 40.87 18.80
CA VAL A 790 -22.68 42.12 19.23
C VAL A 790 -23.26 43.34 18.48
N ILE A 791 -23.42 43.25 17.15
CA ILE A 791 -24.00 44.31 16.33
C ILE A 791 -25.42 44.64 16.80
N VAL A 792 -26.26 43.63 17.05
CA VAL A 792 -27.63 43.83 17.58
C VAL A 792 -27.60 44.49 18.95
N SER A 793 -26.72 44.09 19.88
CA SER A 793 -26.59 44.74 21.20
C SER A 793 -26.17 46.22 21.10
N VAL A 794 -25.28 46.55 20.17
CA VAL A 794 -24.86 47.94 19.89
C VAL A 794 -25.99 48.76 19.25
N ILE A 795 -26.72 48.20 18.28
CA ILE A 795 -27.89 48.85 17.65
C ILE A 795 -28.97 49.11 18.69
N ILE A 796 -29.22 48.17 19.62
CA ILE A 796 -30.16 48.36 20.74
C ILE A 796 -29.74 49.53 21.62
N ASN A 797 -28.45 49.65 22.00
CA ASN A 797 -27.94 50.79 22.76
C ASN A 797 -28.18 52.12 22.03
N PHE A 798 -27.82 52.19 20.75
CA PHE A 798 -27.97 53.39 19.93
C PHE A 798 -29.43 53.79 19.74
N SER A 799 -30.31 52.85 19.33
CA SER A 799 -31.73 53.11 19.12
C SER A 799 -32.50 53.47 20.39
N LEU A 800 -32.06 53.01 21.56
CA LEU A 800 -32.63 53.42 22.85
C LEU A 800 -32.16 54.82 23.27
N ARG A 801 -30.91 55.20 22.98
CA ARG A 801 -30.41 56.57 23.23
C ARG A 801 -31.01 57.62 22.31
N ASP A 802 -31.20 57.28 21.04
CA ASP A 802 -31.88 58.13 20.05
C ASP A 802 -33.33 58.41 20.47
N LYS A 803 -34.10 57.36 20.80
CA LYS A 803 -35.47 57.49 21.32
C LYS A 803 -35.58 58.17 22.70
N ALA A 804 -34.48 58.29 23.44
CA ALA A 804 -34.41 59.05 24.69
C ALA A 804 -34.06 60.54 24.49
N GLY A 805 -33.94 61.00 23.23
CA GLY A 805 -33.66 62.40 22.89
C GLY A 805 -32.19 62.82 23.06
N GLY A 806 -31.28 61.85 23.25
CA GLY A 806 -29.93 62.10 23.77
C GLY A 806 -28.86 62.57 22.77
N LEU A 807 -29.18 62.74 21.48
CA LEU A 807 -28.18 63.12 20.45
C LEU A 807 -28.35 64.52 19.86
N PHE A 808 -29.57 65.09 19.79
CA PHE A 808 -29.84 66.37 19.11
C PHE A 808 -30.86 67.26 19.85
N GLY A 809 -30.68 67.45 21.16
CA GLY A 809 -31.44 68.43 21.96
C GLY A 809 -30.84 69.85 21.85
N PRO A 810 -31.61 70.89 21.47
CA PRO A 810 -31.06 72.23 21.27
C PRO A 810 -31.08 73.10 22.55
N GLY A 811 -29.92 73.66 22.92
CA GLY A 811 -29.82 74.80 23.85
C GLY A 811 -29.11 74.51 25.18
N GLY A 812 -27.90 75.04 25.34
CA GLY A 812 -27.11 74.99 26.58
C GLY A 812 -25.71 75.56 26.35
N SER A 813 -25.47 76.81 26.75
CA SER A 813 -24.24 77.54 26.38
C SER A 813 -23.00 77.11 27.19
N ALA A 814 -21.84 77.46 26.66
CA ALA A 814 -20.52 77.08 27.16
C ALA A 814 -20.26 77.48 28.61
N ASN A 815 -19.62 76.56 29.36
CA ASN A 815 -18.34 76.80 30.01
C ASN A 815 -17.79 75.48 30.58
N ASN A 816 -16.73 74.92 29.97
CA ASN A 816 -16.01 73.79 30.55
C ASN A 816 -14.54 73.74 30.12
N THR A 817 -13.75 74.70 30.61
CA THR A 817 -12.28 74.63 30.57
C THR A 817 -11.81 73.59 31.59
N GLY A 818 -11.79 72.31 31.18
CA GLY A 818 -11.59 71.14 32.04
C GLY A 818 -10.37 70.28 31.69
N THR A 819 -9.19 70.91 31.63
CA THR A 819 -7.83 70.33 31.73
C THR A 819 -7.60 68.88 31.23
N LEU A 820 -6.98 68.75 30.05
CA LEU A 820 -6.39 67.49 29.58
C LEU A 820 -5.14 67.12 30.40
N VAL A 821 -5.31 66.40 31.51
CA VAL A 821 -4.18 65.94 32.35
C VAL A 821 -3.56 64.67 31.77
N ILE A 822 -2.53 64.85 30.94
CA ILE A 822 -1.52 63.81 30.73
C ILE A 822 -0.60 63.84 31.96
N ALA A 823 -0.61 62.77 32.77
CA ALA A 823 0.29 62.61 33.91
C ALA A 823 1.08 61.30 33.76
N SER A 824 2.41 61.41 33.82
CA SER A 824 3.33 60.28 33.75
C SER A 824 3.52 59.61 35.11
N SER A 825 3.70 58.29 35.08
CA SER A 825 4.50 57.47 36.02
C SER A 825 4.29 57.65 37.53
N LYS A 826 3.80 56.58 38.17
CA LYS A 826 4.65 55.77 39.03
C LYS A 826 4.28 54.28 38.92
#